data_AF-A0AAE0RSU0-F1
#
_entry.id   AF-A0AAE0RSU0-F1
#
_cell.length_a   1.000
_cell.length_b   1.000
_cell.length_c   1.000
_cell.angle_alpha   90.00
_cell.angle_beta   90.00
_cell.angle_gamma   90.00
#
_symmetry.space_group_name_H-M   'P 1'
#
loop_
_entity.id
_entity.type
_entity.pdbx_description
1 polymer ?
#
loop_
_entity_poly.entity_id
_entity_poly.type
_entity_poly.pdbx_seq_one_letter_code
_entity_poly.pdbx_strand_id
1 'polypeptide(L)'
;MKLNCIDGILKMKLNCIDGILKMKLNCIDGILKMKLNCIDGILKMKLNCIDGILKMKLNCIDGILKMKLNCIDGILKMKLNCIDGILKMKLNCIDGILKMKLNCIDGILKMKLNCVDGILKMKLNCKMKLNCIDGILKMKLNCIDGILKMKLNCIDGILKMKQNCIDGILKMKLNCVDGILKMKLNCIDGILKMKLNCIDGILKMKLNCIDGILKMKLNCIDGILKMKLNCIDGILKMKLNCIDGILKMKLNCIDGILKMKLNCIDGILKMKLNCIDGILKMKLNCIDGILKMKLNCIDGILKMKLNCIDGILKMKLNCIDGILKMKLNCIDGILKMKLNCIDGILKMKLNCIDGILKMKLNCIDGILKMKLNCIDGILKMKLNCIDGILKMKLNCIDGILKMKLNCIDGILKMKLNCIDGILKMKLNCIDGILKMKLNCIDGILKMKLNCIDGILKMKLNCIDGILKMKLNCIDGILKMKLNCIDGILKMKLNCIDGILKMKLNCIDGILKMKLNCIDGILKMKLNCIDGILKMKLNCIDGILKMKLNCIDGILKMKLNCIDGILKMKLNCIDGILKMKLNCIDGILKMKLNCIDGILKMKLNCIDGILKMKLNCIDGILKMKLNCIDGILKMKLNCIDGILKMKLNCIDGILKMKLNCIDGILKMKLNCIDGILKMKLNCIDGILKMKLNCIDGILKMKLNCIDGILKMKLNCIDGILKMKLNCIDGILKMKLNCIDGILKMKLNCIDGILKMKLNCIDGILKMKLNCIDGILKMKLNCIDGILKMKLNCIDGILKMKLNCIDGILKMKLNCIDGILKMKLNCIDGILKMKLNCIDGILKMKLNCIDGILKMKLNCIDGILKMKLNCIDGILKMKLNCIDGILKMKLNCIDGILKMKLNCIDGILKMKLNCIDGILKMKLNCIDGILKMKLNCIDGILKMKLNCIDGILKMKLNCIDGILKMKLNCIDGILKMKLNCIDGIVKMKLNCIDGIVKMKLNCIDGIVKMKLNCIDGILKMKLNCIDGILKMKLNCIDGILKMKLNCIDGIMKMKLNCIDGILKMKLNCIDGILKMKLNCIDGILK
;
A
#
# COMPACT_ATOMS: atom_id res chain seq x y z
N MET A 1 62.21 59.46 77.60
CA MET A 1 61.24 60.00 78.57
C MET A 1 60.29 58.90 79.06
N LYS A 2 60.18 58.71 80.38
CA LYS A 2 59.19 57.83 81.03
C LYS A 2 58.24 58.71 81.86
N LEU A 3 56.93 58.55 81.71
CA LEU A 3 55.92 59.33 82.45
C LEU A 3 54.80 58.39 82.92
N ASN A 4 54.43 58.49 84.18
CA ASN A 4 53.28 57.77 84.74
C ASN A 4 52.20 58.82 85.07
N CYS A 5 50.96 58.57 84.66
CA CYS A 5 49.82 59.40 85.02
C CYS A 5 48.89 58.54 85.90
N ILE A 6 48.70 58.98 87.14
CA ILE A 6 47.80 58.39 88.13
C ILE A 6 46.88 59.56 88.56
N ASP A 7 45.59 59.47 88.24
CA ASP A 7 44.50 60.41 88.56
C ASP A 7 44.66 61.90 88.19
N GLY A 8 44.46 62.22 86.89
CA GLY A 8 44.38 63.60 86.40
C GLY A 8 44.26 63.80 84.88
N ILE A 9 44.24 65.05 84.41
CA ILE A 9 44.27 65.41 82.97
C ILE A 9 45.68 65.87 82.57
N LEU A 10 46.42 65.05 81.84
CA LEU A 10 47.72 65.44 81.28
C LEU A 10 47.55 65.95 79.84
N LYS A 11 47.94 67.20 79.58
CA LYS A 11 48.02 67.78 78.22
C LYS A 11 49.48 67.93 77.82
N MET A 12 49.91 67.27 76.75
CA MET A 12 51.27 67.39 76.21
C MET A 12 51.26 67.82 74.75
N LYS A 13 52.12 68.77 74.40
CA LYS A 13 52.40 69.17 73.02
C LYS A 13 53.91 69.08 72.79
N LEU A 14 54.33 68.28 71.83
CA LEU A 14 55.74 68.02 71.53
C LEU A 14 55.98 68.17 70.03
N ASN A 15 57.02 68.91 69.66
CA ASN A 15 57.48 69.02 68.29
C ASN A 15 58.87 68.37 68.21
N CYS A 16 59.06 67.45 67.27
CA CYS A 16 60.35 66.83 66.97
C CYS A 16 60.71 67.26 65.56
N ILE A 17 61.78 68.04 65.41
CA ILE A 17 62.21 68.56 64.11
C ILE A 17 63.31 67.66 63.55
N ASP A 18 64.27 67.22 64.37
CA ASP A 18 65.29 66.22 64.02
C ASP A 18 65.74 65.36 65.23
N GLY A 19 65.89 64.03 65.04
CA GLY A 19 66.45 63.09 66.04
C GLY A 19 65.61 61.84 66.39
N ILE A 20 66.03 61.09 67.43
CA ILE A 20 65.32 59.89 67.92
C ILE A 20 64.66 60.15 69.28
N LEU A 21 63.34 60.26 69.31
CA LEU A 21 62.58 60.39 70.56
C LEU A 21 62.03 59.03 71.02
N LYS A 22 62.46 58.55 72.19
CA LYS A 22 61.91 57.35 72.85
C LYS A 22 61.05 57.73 74.05
N MET A 23 59.75 57.42 73.97
CA MET A 23 58.78 57.70 75.03
C MET A 23 58.09 56.42 75.52
N LYS A 24 57.98 56.27 76.84
CA LYS A 24 57.14 55.24 77.46
C LYS A 24 56.19 55.92 78.44
N LEU A 25 54.88 55.82 78.24
CA LEU A 25 53.91 56.28 79.22
C LEU A 25 53.04 55.15 79.74
N ASN A 26 52.73 55.18 81.03
CA ASN A 26 51.71 54.34 81.63
C ASN A 26 50.63 55.25 82.24
N CYS A 27 49.38 55.03 81.89
CA CYS A 27 48.22 55.73 82.46
C CYS A 27 47.34 54.66 83.13
N ILE A 28 47.11 54.78 84.43
CA ILE A 28 46.35 53.77 85.18
C ILE A 28 44.90 54.22 85.35
N ASP A 29 44.66 55.50 85.66
CA ASP A 29 43.35 56.17 85.69
C ASP A 29 43.49 57.66 85.33
N GLY A 30 42.93 58.13 84.20
CA GLY A 30 43.03 59.54 83.80
C GLY A 30 42.80 59.89 82.32
N ILE A 31 42.87 61.19 81.96
CA ILE A 31 42.71 61.68 80.57
C ILE A 31 44.05 62.22 80.02
N LEU A 32 44.68 61.48 79.12
CA LEU A 32 45.88 61.94 78.41
C LEU A 32 45.50 62.57 77.06
N LYS A 33 45.70 63.88 76.89
CA LYS A 33 45.56 64.61 75.63
C LYS A 33 46.95 64.97 75.08
N MET A 34 47.39 64.29 74.02
CA MET A 34 48.71 64.52 73.45
C MET A 34 48.65 64.97 72.00
N LYS A 35 49.39 66.02 71.65
CA LYS A 35 49.60 66.47 70.27
C LYS A 35 51.10 66.40 69.94
N LEU A 36 51.53 65.48 69.07
CA LEU A 36 52.90 65.50 68.55
C LEU A 36 52.93 65.88 67.08
N ASN A 37 53.90 66.72 66.71
CA ASN A 37 54.29 66.95 65.33
C ASN A 37 55.75 66.47 65.15
N CYS A 38 56.00 65.62 64.17
CA CYS A 38 57.33 65.17 63.78
C CYS A 38 57.56 65.61 62.33
N ILE A 39 58.61 66.39 62.08
CA ILE A 39 58.95 66.83 60.71
C ILE A 39 59.94 65.84 60.14
N ASP A 40 61.15 65.72 60.69
CA ASP A 40 62.15 64.70 60.33
C ASP A 40 62.63 63.90 61.56
N GLY A 41 62.61 62.56 61.51
CA GLY A 41 63.16 61.73 62.61
C GLY A 41 62.40 60.46 63.03
N ILE A 42 62.89 59.79 64.09
CA ILE A 42 62.37 58.49 64.56
C ILE A 42 61.71 58.62 65.94
N LEU A 43 60.38 58.56 65.97
CA LEU A 43 59.61 58.52 67.23
C LEU A 43 59.28 57.06 67.59
N LYS A 44 59.81 56.57 68.71
CA LYS A 44 59.49 55.25 69.30
C LYS A 44 58.68 55.44 70.58
N MET A 45 57.42 55.05 70.55
CA MET A 45 56.52 55.27 71.68
C MET A 45 55.87 53.98 72.17
N LYS A 46 55.87 53.76 73.49
CA LYS A 46 55.13 52.65 74.13
C LYS A 46 54.16 53.23 75.15
N LEU A 47 52.86 53.12 74.93
CA LEU A 47 51.87 53.57 75.92
C LEU A 47 51.08 52.36 76.44
N ASN A 48 50.94 52.27 77.75
CA ASN A 48 50.04 51.33 78.40
C ASN A 48 48.94 52.16 79.09
N CYS A 49 47.68 51.86 78.81
CA CYS A 49 46.52 52.46 79.47
C CYS A 49 45.75 51.33 80.15
N ILE A 50 45.52 51.40 81.46
CA ILE A 50 44.78 50.36 82.18
C ILE A 50 43.31 50.74 82.30
N ASP A 51 42.99 51.96 82.70
CA ASP A 51 41.63 52.50 82.69
C ASP A 51 41.69 54.02 82.41
N GLY A 52 40.93 54.56 81.45
CA GLY A 52 41.02 56.01 81.11
C GLY A 52 40.88 56.43 79.64
N ILE A 53 40.97 57.74 79.36
CA ILE A 53 40.73 58.33 78.02
C ILE A 53 42.01 58.89 77.41
N LEU A 54 42.55 58.20 76.40
CA LEU A 54 43.69 58.66 75.62
C LEU A 54 43.24 59.37 74.34
N LYS A 55 43.45 60.69 74.24
CA LYS A 55 43.20 61.51 73.05
C LYS A 55 44.53 61.94 72.42
N MET A 56 44.88 61.36 71.27
CA MET A 56 46.14 61.66 70.59
C MET A 56 45.92 62.30 69.21
N LYS A 57 46.67 63.36 68.91
CA LYS A 57 46.82 63.91 67.56
C LYS A 57 48.30 63.87 67.17
N LEU A 58 48.63 63.14 66.12
CA LEU A 58 50.01 62.95 65.67
C LEU A 58 50.09 63.39 64.21
N ASN A 59 50.98 64.34 63.91
CA ASN A 59 51.31 64.72 62.54
C ASN A 59 52.76 64.32 62.27
N CYS A 60 53.03 63.56 61.22
CA CYS A 60 54.37 63.18 60.77
C CYS A 60 54.52 63.66 59.32
N ILE A 61 55.53 64.47 59.02
CA ILE A 61 55.74 64.98 57.65
C ILE A 61 56.73 64.10 56.91
N ASP A 62 57.87 63.74 57.50
CA ASP A 62 58.89 62.90 56.86
C ASP A 62 59.69 62.06 57.89
N GLY A 63 59.16 60.93 58.38
CA GLY A 63 59.82 60.22 59.49
C GLY A 63 59.34 58.82 59.83
N ILE A 64 60.03 58.14 60.76
CA ILE A 64 59.70 56.76 61.21
C ILE A 64 59.05 56.78 62.59
N LEU A 65 57.72 56.66 62.64
CA LEU A 65 56.98 56.49 63.88
C LEU A 65 56.75 55.00 64.19
N LYS A 66 57.33 54.48 65.27
CA LYS A 66 57.04 53.13 65.81
C LYS A 66 56.30 53.24 67.12
N MET A 67 55.04 52.82 67.16
CA MET A 67 54.22 52.92 68.36
C MET A 67 53.66 51.57 68.81
N LYS A 68 53.76 51.27 70.11
CA LYS A 68 53.14 50.11 70.75
C LYS A 68 52.17 50.58 71.83
N LEU A 69 50.88 50.31 71.66
CA LEU A 69 49.83 50.68 72.61
C LEU A 69 49.22 49.42 73.18
N ASN A 70 49.12 49.35 74.51
CA ASN A 70 48.33 48.34 75.19
C ASN A 70 47.23 49.08 75.98
N CYS A 71 45.96 48.77 75.73
CA CYS A 71 44.82 49.30 76.48
C CYS A 71 44.11 48.11 77.15
N ILE A 72 43.92 48.12 78.46
CA ILE A 72 43.20 47.04 79.15
C ILE A 72 41.73 47.42 79.19
N ASP A 73 41.35 48.49 79.88
CA ASP A 73 40.02 49.11 79.90
C ASP A 73 40.10 50.60 79.52
N GLY A 74 39.08 51.18 78.88
CA GLY A 74 39.07 52.62 78.53
C GLY A 74 38.99 53.05 77.05
N ILE A 75 39.06 54.36 76.78
CA ILE A 75 38.72 54.99 75.48
C ILE A 75 39.94 55.61 74.80
N LEU A 76 40.41 54.98 73.71
CA LEU A 76 41.47 55.55 72.85
C LEU A 76 40.88 56.28 71.64
N LYS A 77 41.03 57.61 71.58
CA LYS A 77 40.72 58.46 70.42
C LYS A 77 42.01 58.98 69.78
N MET A 78 42.34 58.51 68.58
CA MET A 78 43.56 58.94 67.90
C MET A 78 43.32 59.51 66.50
N LYS A 79 43.95 60.64 66.19
CA LYS A 79 44.02 61.24 64.85
C LYS A 79 45.49 61.30 64.42
N LEU A 80 45.83 60.59 63.36
CA LEU A 80 47.18 60.53 62.80
C LEU A 80 47.16 61.06 61.38
N ASN A 81 48.05 61.98 61.05
CA ASN A 81 48.30 62.47 59.71
C ASN A 81 49.78 62.17 59.38
N CYS A 82 50.05 61.43 58.31
CA CYS A 82 51.39 61.17 57.79
C CYS A 82 51.44 61.71 56.35
N ILE A 83 52.40 62.56 56.02
CA ILE A 83 52.58 63.04 54.64
C ILE A 83 53.51 62.04 53.96
N ASP A 84 54.81 62.09 54.24
CA ASP A 84 55.84 61.12 53.84
C ASP A 84 56.42 60.37 55.06
N GLY A 85 56.80 59.10 54.91
CA GLY A 85 57.46 58.34 55.99
C GLY A 85 56.79 57.03 56.45
N ILE A 86 57.40 56.35 57.44
CA ILE A 86 57.08 54.96 57.83
C ILE A 86 56.45 54.88 59.23
N LEU A 87 55.15 54.61 59.28
CA LEU A 87 54.42 54.39 60.53
C LEU A 87 54.25 52.88 60.82
N LYS A 88 54.85 52.37 61.90
CA LYS A 88 54.65 51.00 62.41
C LYS A 88 53.90 51.03 63.75
N MET A 89 52.67 50.55 63.78
CA MET A 89 51.84 50.50 64.98
C MET A 89 51.50 49.08 65.41
N LYS A 90 51.60 48.80 66.71
CA LYS A 90 51.05 47.60 67.35
C LYS A 90 50.10 48.02 68.48
N LEU A 91 48.82 47.72 68.33
CA LEU A 91 47.76 48.01 69.29
C LEU A 91 47.28 46.67 69.88
N ASN A 92 47.24 46.55 71.20
CA ASN A 92 46.57 45.46 71.89
C ASN A 92 45.49 46.09 72.79
N CYS A 93 44.23 45.72 72.60
CA CYS A 93 43.12 46.24 73.42
C CYS A 93 42.34 45.06 73.98
N ILE A 94 42.21 44.93 75.30
CA ILE A 94 41.49 43.81 75.93
C ILE A 94 39.99 44.18 75.99
N ASP A 95 39.60 45.18 76.77
CA ASP A 95 38.23 45.67 76.95
C ASP A 95 38.09 47.20 76.81
N GLY A 96 38.13 47.80 75.60
CA GLY A 96 38.03 49.26 75.47
C GLY A 96 37.58 49.81 74.12
N ILE A 97 37.11 51.07 74.09
CA ILE A 97 36.62 51.72 72.85
C ILE A 97 37.77 52.42 72.10
N LEU A 98 38.18 51.86 70.95
CA LEU A 98 39.14 52.50 70.03
C LEU A 98 38.44 53.27 68.89
N LYS A 99 38.65 54.59 68.82
CA LYS A 99 38.25 55.44 67.69
C LYS A 99 39.51 56.03 67.04
N MET A 100 39.79 55.66 65.80
CA MET A 100 41.01 56.10 65.10
C MET A 100 40.71 56.70 63.73
N LYS A 101 41.30 57.86 63.45
CA LYS A 101 41.31 58.49 62.11
C LYS A 101 42.77 58.62 61.65
N LEU A 102 43.08 58.06 60.49
CA LEU A 102 44.43 58.05 59.92
C LEU A 102 44.37 58.61 58.49
N ASN A 103 45.19 59.61 58.20
CA ASN A 103 45.38 60.14 56.85
C ASN A 103 46.85 59.92 56.47
N CYS A 104 47.13 59.30 55.32
CA CYS A 104 48.48 59.06 54.79
C CYS A 104 48.50 59.53 53.33
N ILE A 105 49.50 60.32 52.93
CA ILE A 105 49.57 60.89 51.57
C ILE A 105 50.63 60.19 50.70
N ASP A 106 51.84 59.90 51.20
CA ASP A 106 52.93 59.25 50.45
C ASP A 106 53.77 58.25 51.31
N GLY A 107 53.26 57.83 52.47
CA GLY A 107 53.97 56.96 53.44
C GLY A 107 53.69 55.44 53.41
N ILE A 108 54.53 54.66 54.12
CA ILE A 108 54.32 53.22 54.41
C ILE A 108 53.75 53.03 55.82
N LEU A 109 52.49 52.58 55.92
CA LEU A 109 51.84 52.26 57.19
C LEU A 109 51.75 50.73 57.42
N LYS A 110 52.35 50.23 58.50
CA LYS A 110 52.19 48.85 58.99
C LYS A 110 51.50 48.84 60.35
N MET A 111 50.28 48.30 60.43
CA MET A 111 49.54 48.21 61.70
C MET A 111 49.17 46.78 62.06
N LYS A 112 49.33 46.42 63.34
CA LYS A 112 48.83 45.17 63.95
C LYS A 112 47.90 45.51 65.12
N LEU A 113 46.65 45.07 65.10
CA LEU A 113 45.67 45.20 66.19
C LEU A 113 45.27 43.81 66.69
N ASN A 114 45.31 43.59 68.00
CA ASN A 114 44.81 42.37 68.65
C ASN A 114 43.78 42.75 69.73
N CYS A 115 42.61 42.09 69.75
CA CYS A 115 41.58 42.22 70.79
C CYS A 115 41.06 40.85 71.28
N VAL A 116 40.90 40.67 72.59
CA VAL A 116 40.62 39.38 73.29
C VAL A 116 39.68 39.63 74.51
N ASP A 117 38.68 38.74 74.70
CA ASP A 117 37.61 38.58 75.73
C ASP A 117 37.83 39.04 77.20
N GLY A 118 36.79 39.26 78.06
CA GLY A 118 35.35 38.88 77.94
C GLY A 118 34.37 39.19 79.12
N ILE A 119 33.12 38.69 78.95
CA ILE A 119 31.93 38.64 79.84
C ILE A 119 31.16 39.96 80.12
N LEU A 120 29.83 39.89 79.91
CA LEU A 120 28.78 40.88 80.24
C LEU A 120 28.73 42.20 79.42
N LYS A 121 27.85 42.18 78.40
CA LYS A 121 27.04 43.33 77.93
C LYS A 121 27.76 44.65 77.60
N MET A 122 28.97 44.68 77.04
CA MET A 122 29.56 45.95 76.55
C MET A 122 29.99 45.95 75.08
N LYS A 123 29.44 46.92 74.32
CA LYS A 123 29.68 47.16 72.89
C LYS A 123 31.08 47.76 72.68
N LEU A 124 32.08 46.92 72.45
CA LEU A 124 33.36 47.36 71.88
C LEU A 124 33.09 47.91 70.45
N ASN A 125 33.04 49.24 70.32
CA ASN A 125 32.55 49.95 69.13
C ASN A 125 33.73 50.66 68.44
N CYS A 126 34.62 49.87 67.84
CA CYS A 126 35.79 50.42 67.16
C CYS A 126 35.37 51.05 65.82
N LYS A 127 35.51 52.38 65.70
CA LYS A 127 35.28 53.13 64.45
C LYS A 127 36.60 53.62 63.90
N MET A 128 37.02 53.06 62.76
CA MET A 128 38.24 53.46 62.06
C MET A 128 37.92 54.10 60.70
N LYS A 129 38.53 55.25 60.41
CA LYS A 129 38.56 55.89 59.09
C LYS A 129 40.01 56.03 58.64
N LEU A 130 40.39 55.41 57.51
CA LEU A 130 41.70 55.61 56.89
C LEU A 130 41.56 56.16 55.47
N ASN A 131 42.35 57.18 55.14
CA ASN A 131 42.54 57.66 53.78
C ASN A 131 44.01 57.48 53.40
N CYS A 132 44.29 56.76 52.32
CA CYS A 132 45.61 56.67 51.69
C CYS A 132 45.50 57.22 50.27
N ILE A 133 46.28 58.24 49.98
CA ILE A 133 46.67 58.64 48.62
C ILE A 133 48.10 58.03 48.45
N ASP A 134 48.52 57.60 47.25
CA ASP A 134 49.89 57.18 46.83
C ASP A 134 50.81 56.28 47.74
N GLY A 135 50.30 55.71 48.84
CA GLY A 135 51.10 54.95 49.83
C GLY A 135 50.83 53.45 49.95
N ILE A 136 51.67 52.72 50.71
CA ILE A 136 51.50 51.28 51.01
C ILE A 136 50.98 51.06 52.44
N LEU A 137 49.75 50.57 52.56
CA LEU A 137 49.12 50.21 53.84
C LEU A 137 49.10 48.68 54.05
N LYS A 138 49.75 48.18 55.11
CA LYS A 138 49.71 46.77 55.54
C LYS A 138 49.06 46.64 56.92
N MET A 139 47.91 45.97 56.99
CA MET A 139 47.16 45.78 58.23
C MET A 139 47.00 44.30 58.60
N LYS A 140 47.21 43.97 59.88
CA LYS A 140 46.86 42.68 60.50
C LYS A 140 45.90 42.93 61.67
N LEU A 141 44.70 42.35 61.65
CA LEU A 141 43.67 42.52 62.68
C LEU A 141 43.25 41.15 63.22
N ASN A 142 43.30 40.94 64.54
CA ASN A 142 42.76 39.75 65.18
C ASN A 142 41.70 40.18 66.20
N CYS A 143 40.46 39.72 66.05
CA CYS A 143 39.37 39.98 66.99
C CYS A 143 38.75 38.63 67.37
N ILE A 144 38.66 38.34 68.67
CA ILE A 144 38.06 37.10 69.17
C ILE A 144 36.59 37.33 69.55
N ASP A 145 36.20 38.55 69.96
CA ASP A 145 34.79 38.86 70.21
C ASP A 145 34.50 40.38 70.12
N GLY A 146 33.35 40.79 69.57
CA GLY A 146 32.92 42.22 69.47
C GLY A 146 32.59 42.81 68.07
N ILE A 147 32.29 44.13 68.00
CA ILE A 147 31.82 44.83 66.76
C ILE A 147 32.87 45.79 66.19
N LEU A 148 33.51 45.40 65.08
CA LEU A 148 34.45 46.29 64.37
C LEU A 148 33.78 46.98 63.16
N LYS A 149 33.87 48.32 63.10
CA LYS A 149 33.38 49.14 61.97
C LYS A 149 34.53 49.91 61.31
N MET A 150 34.85 49.56 60.07
CA MET A 150 35.92 50.20 59.30
C MET A 150 35.41 50.90 58.04
N LYS A 151 35.93 52.10 57.76
CA LYS A 151 35.85 52.78 56.47
C LYS A 151 37.27 53.06 55.96
N LEU A 152 37.66 52.56 54.79
CA LEU A 152 38.96 52.88 54.18
C LEU A 152 38.73 53.44 52.76
N ASN A 153 39.44 54.52 52.43
CA ASN A 153 39.51 55.06 51.07
C ASN A 153 40.98 54.97 50.61
N CYS A 154 41.21 54.42 49.43
CA CYS A 154 42.52 54.32 48.79
C CYS A 154 42.42 54.94 47.40
N ILE A 155 43.28 55.89 47.10
CA ILE A 155 43.47 56.51 45.77
C ILE A 155 44.95 56.26 45.43
N ASP A 156 45.25 55.67 44.28
CA ASP A 156 46.62 55.35 43.78
C ASP A 156 47.56 54.47 44.65
N GLY A 157 47.14 54.04 45.85
CA GLY A 157 47.97 53.24 46.78
C GLY A 157 47.80 51.70 46.75
N ILE A 158 48.66 50.99 47.49
CA ILE A 158 48.58 49.52 47.71
C ILE A 158 48.14 49.18 49.15
N LEU A 159 46.94 48.63 49.30
CA LEU A 159 46.41 48.15 50.59
C LEU A 159 46.48 46.62 50.71
N LYS A 160 47.20 46.10 51.71
CA LYS A 160 47.25 44.66 52.07
C LYS A 160 46.68 44.43 53.47
N MET A 161 45.56 43.71 53.58
CA MET A 161 44.91 43.41 54.86
C MET A 161 44.86 41.90 55.13
N LYS A 162 45.20 41.48 56.35
CA LYS A 162 44.91 40.14 56.88
C LYS A 162 44.08 40.25 58.16
N GLN A 163 43.00 39.47 58.27
CA GLN A 163 42.15 39.50 59.46
C GLN A 163 41.68 38.12 59.87
N ASN A 164 41.65 37.87 61.17
CA ASN A 164 41.02 36.71 61.79
C ASN A 164 39.93 37.21 62.75
N CYS A 165 38.71 36.71 62.59
CA CYS A 165 37.57 36.94 63.48
C CYS A 165 37.05 35.60 63.97
N ILE A 166 36.93 35.44 65.28
CA ILE A 166 36.16 34.40 65.96
C ILE A 166 34.97 35.16 66.59
N ASP A 167 33.75 34.62 66.62
CA ASP A 167 32.51 35.11 67.28
C ASP A 167 32.03 36.60 67.15
N GLY A 168 32.67 37.45 66.34
CA GLY A 168 32.34 38.89 66.24
C GLY A 168 31.47 39.36 65.04
N ILE A 169 30.97 40.61 65.08
CA ILE A 169 30.31 41.30 63.94
C ILE A 169 31.25 42.32 63.29
N LEU A 170 31.72 42.04 62.08
CA LEU A 170 32.57 42.95 61.31
C LEU A 170 31.78 43.69 60.22
N LYS A 171 31.84 45.03 60.20
CA LYS A 171 31.25 45.89 59.16
C LYS A 171 32.32 46.75 58.47
N MET A 172 32.59 46.47 57.19
CA MET A 172 33.58 47.21 56.40
C MET A 172 32.95 47.97 55.22
N LYS A 173 33.40 49.20 54.98
CA LYS A 173 33.22 49.93 53.71
C LYS A 173 34.58 50.31 53.13
N LEU A 174 34.91 49.89 51.92
CA LEU A 174 36.16 50.26 51.25
C LEU A 174 35.87 50.93 49.90
N ASN A 175 36.54 52.03 49.60
CA ASN A 175 36.55 52.65 48.28
C ASN A 175 37.99 52.64 47.76
N CYS A 176 38.19 52.19 46.53
CA CYS A 176 39.48 52.16 45.85
C CYS A 176 39.32 52.83 44.48
N VAL A 177 40.15 53.82 44.18
CA VAL A 177 40.29 54.46 42.86
C VAL A 177 41.76 54.27 42.46
N ASP A 178 42.05 53.69 41.29
CA ASP A 178 43.40 53.45 40.74
C ASP A 178 44.41 52.61 41.58
N GLY A 179 44.00 52.11 42.75
CA GLY A 179 44.87 51.35 43.67
C GLY A 179 44.80 49.81 43.59
N ILE A 180 45.74 49.13 44.29
CA ILE A 180 45.76 47.65 44.44
C ILE A 180 45.37 47.23 45.86
N LEU A 181 44.22 46.55 46.01
CA LEU A 181 43.73 46.03 47.29
C LEU A 181 43.89 44.50 47.38
N LYS A 182 44.64 43.99 48.37
CA LYS A 182 44.79 42.55 48.68
C LYS A 182 44.28 42.23 50.08
N MET A 183 43.23 41.43 50.20
CA MET A 183 42.63 41.04 51.50
C MET A 183 42.66 39.53 51.73
N LYS A 184 42.97 39.11 52.97
CA LYS A 184 42.72 37.76 53.47
C LYS A 184 41.91 37.84 54.77
N LEU A 185 40.68 37.32 54.82
CA LEU A 185 39.89 37.28 56.06
C LEU A 185 39.53 35.83 56.41
N ASN A 186 39.65 35.46 57.68
CA ASN A 186 39.13 34.21 58.23
C ASN A 186 38.06 34.57 59.28
N CYS A 187 36.89 33.94 59.20
CA CYS A 187 35.78 34.12 60.13
C CYS A 187 35.32 32.75 60.64
N ILE A 188 35.22 32.58 61.95
CA ILE A 188 34.63 31.42 62.63
C ILE A 188 33.47 31.98 63.46
N ASP A 189 32.25 31.46 63.32
CA ASP A 189 31.01 31.83 64.06
C ASP A 189 30.52 33.30 64.01
N GLY A 190 31.21 34.20 63.29
CA GLY A 190 30.88 35.63 63.21
C GLY A 190 29.97 36.10 62.05
N ILE A 191 29.51 37.36 62.10
CA ILE A 191 28.77 38.05 61.01
C ILE A 191 29.65 39.09 60.31
N LEU A 192 30.01 38.85 59.04
CA LEU A 192 30.79 39.77 58.21
C LEU A 192 29.90 40.51 57.20
N LYS A 193 29.85 41.85 57.26
CA LYS A 193 29.17 42.72 56.28
C LYS A 193 30.18 43.63 55.58
N MET A 194 30.37 43.46 54.28
CA MET A 194 31.31 44.27 53.48
C MET A 194 30.59 45.04 52.36
N LYS A 195 30.97 46.31 52.16
CA LYS A 195 30.67 47.09 50.96
C LYS A 195 31.98 47.55 50.32
N LEU A 196 32.28 47.19 49.08
CA LEU A 196 33.48 47.67 48.38
C LEU A 196 33.09 48.37 47.08
N ASN A 197 33.69 49.52 46.80
CA ASN A 197 33.61 50.19 45.51
C ASN A 197 35.03 50.28 44.93
N CYS A 198 35.22 49.88 43.68
CA CYS A 198 36.50 49.92 42.96
C CYS A 198 36.28 50.60 41.61
N ILE A 199 37.07 51.62 41.30
CA ILE A 199 37.14 52.30 40.00
C ILE A 199 38.60 52.16 39.56
N ASP A 200 38.86 51.61 38.37
CA ASP A 200 40.20 51.42 37.75
C ASP A 200 41.26 50.59 38.54
N GLY A 201 40.91 50.08 39.73
CA GLY A 201 41.84 49.34 40.60
C GLY A 201 41.84 47.80 40.47
N ILE A 202 42.84 47.15 41.10
CA ILE A 202 42.95 45.68 41.20
C ILE A 202 42.62 45.19 42.62
N LEU A 203 41.54 44.42 42.76
CA LEU A 203 41.11 43.83 44.04
C LEU A 203 41.35 42.31 44.08
N LYS A 204 42.15 41.81 45.02
CA LYS A 204 42.39 40.38 45.28
C LYS A 204 41.93 39.99 46.69
N MET A 205 40.88 39.18 46.82
CA MET A 205 40.35 38.74 48.11
C MET A 205 40.44 37.21 48.30
N LYS A 206 40.82 36.78 49.51
CA LYS A 206 40.63 35.41 50.00
C LYS A 206 39.80 35.45 51.29
N LEU A 207 38.66 34.78 51.35
CA LEU A 207 37.87 34.65 52.59
C LEU A 207 37.66 33.18 52.94
N ASN A 208 37.83 32.82 54.21
CA ASN A 208 37.41 31.54 54.76
C ASN A 208 36.35 31.81 55.85
N CYS A 209 35.23 31.11 55.80
CA CYS A 209 34.14 31.21 56.77
C CYS A 209 33.76 29.82 57.26
N ILE A 210 33.68 29.62 58.57
CA ILE A 210 33.16 28.41 59.22
C ILE A 210 32.00 28.90 60.12
N ASP A 211 30.81 28.33 59.99
CA ASP A 211 29.58 28.62 60.77
C ASP A 211 29.04 30.08 60.76
N GLY A 212 29.70 31.00 60.07
CA GLY A 212 29.33 32.44 60.05
C GLY A 212 28.36 32.91 58.93
N ILE A 213 27.87 34.15 59.06
CA ILE A 213 27.04 34.83 58.04
C ILE A 213 27.84 35.93 57.32
N LEU A 214 28.09 35.75 56.02
CA LEU A 214 28.80 36.72 55.18
C LEU A 214 27.84 37.46 54.22
N LYS A 215 27.76 38.79 54.33
CA LYS A 215 27.01 39.68 53.41
C LYS A 215 27.95 40.64 52.69
N MET A 216 28.12 40.49 51.38
CA MET A 216 28.98 41.36 50.56
C MET A 216 28.19 42.14 49.50
N LYS A 217 28.51 43.43 49.34
CA LYS A 217 28.12 44.24 48.17
C LYS A 217 29.38 44.80 47.51
N LEU A 218 29.65 44.49 46.24
CA LEU A 218 30.79 45.05 45.51
C LEU A 218 30.30 45.79 44.26
N ASN A 219 30.83 46.97 44.00
CA ASN A 219 30.68 47.70 42.74
C ASN A 219 32.08 47.87 42.13
N CYS A 220 32.25 47.50 40.86
CA CYS A 220 33.50 47.63 40.12
C CYS A 220 33.22 48.33 38.79
N ILE A 221 33.98 49.38 38.48
CA ILE A 221 33.99 50.09 37.18
C ILE A 221 35.44 49.99 36.69
N ASP A 222 35.68 49.47 35.48
CA ASP A 222 37.00 49.33 34.81
C ASP A 222 38.10 48.52 35.55
N GLY A 223 37.82 47.98 36.75
CA GLY A 223 38.80 47.25 37.56
C GLY A 223 38.88 45.73 37.37
N ILE A 224 39.95 45.12 37.92
CA ILE A 224 40.14 43.65 37.95
C ILE A 224 39.89 43.09 39.36
N LEU A 225 38.85 42.25 39.51
CA LEU A 225 38.48 41.60 40.77
C LEU A 225 38.79 40.09 40.76
N LYS A 226 39.64 39.61 41.67
CA LYS A 226 39.94 38.18 41.90
C LYS A 226 39.53 37.76 43.32
N MET A 227 38.52 36.90 43.45
CA MET A 227 38.03 36.40 44.74
C MET A 227 38.20 34.88 44.88
N LYS A 228 38.65 34.43 46.06
CA LYS A 228 38.56 33.03 46.51
C LYS A 228 37.79 32.98 47.83
N LEU A 229 36.69 32.24 47.90
CA LEU A 229 35.91 32.06 49.14
C LEU A 229 35.78 30.58 49.47
N ASN A 230 36.03 30.21 50.72
CA ASN A 230 35.70 28.89 51.26
C ASN A 230 34.68 29.09 52.39
N CYS A 231 33.59 28.33 52.38
CA CYS A 231 32.54 28.38 53.39
C CYS A 231 32.23 26.94 53.84
N ILE A 232 32.20 26.71 55.15
CA ILE A 232 31.75 25.47 55.79
C ILE A 232 30.60 25.88 56.73
N ASP A 233 29.42 25.26 56.62
CA ASP A 233 28.21 25.48 57.46
C ASP A 233 27.63 26.91 57.53
N GLY A 234 28.11 27.84 56.69
CA GLY A 234 27.74 29.26 56.72
C GLY A 234 26.70 29.74 55.70
N ILE A 235 26.15 30.95 55.93
CA ILE A 235 25.26 31.64 54.98
C ILE A 235 25.99 32.78 54.26
N LEU A 236 26.15 32.66 52.94
CA LEU A 236 26.79 33.67 52.09
C LEU A 236 25.78 34.41 51.19
N LYS A 237 25.68 35.73 51.33
CA LYS A 237 24.85 36.63 50.49
C LYS A 237 25.73 37.65 49.77
N MET A 238 25.83 37.57 48.44
CA MET A 238 26.64 38.47 47.62
C MET A 238 25.79 39.26 46.62
N LYS A 239 26.05 40.56 46.48
CA LYS A 239 25.59 41.40 45.36
C LYS A 239 26.81 42.03 44.68
N LEU A 240 27.05 41.75 43.40
CA LEU A 240 28.15 42.36 42.64
C LEU A 240 27.59 43.12 41.43
N ASN A 241 28.06 44.34 41.21
CA ASN A 241 27.84 45.10 39.97
C ASN A 241 29.21 45.35 39.33
N CYS A 242 29.35 45.03 38.05
CA CYS A 242 30.58 45.24 37.29
C CYS A 242 30.21 45.97 35.98
N ILE A 243 30.91 47.06 35.69
CA ILE A 243 30.86 47.81 34.41
C ILE A 243 32.30 47.77 33.88
N ASP A 244 32.51 47.30 32.64
CA ASP A 244 33.81 47.23 31.93
C ASP A 244 34.98 46.45 32.59
N GLY A 245 34.76 45.83 33.76
CA GLY A 245 35.80 45.12 34.51
C GLY A 245 35.94 43.60 34.27
N ILE A 246 37.04 43.02 34.77
CA ILE A 246 37.29 41.55 34.75
C ILE A 246 37.08 40.95 36.14
N LEU A 247 36.09 40.07 36.29
CA LEU A 247 35.78 39.37 37.54
C LEU A 247 36.14 37.87 37.49
N LYS A 248 37.06 37.41 38.35
CA LYS A 248 37.44 35.99 38.53
C LYS A 248 37.09 35.51 39.95
N MET A 249 36.12 34.61 40.08
CA MET A 249 35.69 34.05 41.36
C MET A 249 35.92 32.54 41.46
N LYS A 250 36.43 32.08 42.60
CA LYS A 250 36.42 30.66 43.02
C LYS A 250 35.70 30.54 44.36
N LEU A 251 34.61 29.78 44.45
CA LEU A 251 33.92 29.51 45.72
C LEU A 251 33.89 28.00 45.99
N ASN A 252 34.21 27.59 47.21
CA ASN A 252 33.97 26.25 47.71
C ASN A 252 33.00 26.36 48.89
N CYS A 253 31.91 25.60 48.88
CA CYS A 253 30.95 25.54 49.97
C CYS A 253 30.68 24.09 50.40
N ILE A 254 30.74 23.84 51.69
CA ILE A 254 30.35 22.57 52.34
C ILE A 254 29.23 22.95 53.32
N ASP A 255 28.10 22.25 53.30
CA ASP A 255 26.92 22.45 54.16
C ASP A 255 26.32 23.88 54.28
N GLY A 256 26.44 24.70 53.22
CA GLY A 256 26.12 26.14 53.27
C GLY A 256 24.97 26.62 52.37
N ILE A 257 24.39 27.79 52.70
CA ILE A 257 23.41 28.50 51.83
C ILE A 257 24.09 29.69 51.12
N LEU A 258 24.21 29.61 49.79
CA LEU A 258 24.78 30.66 48.96
C LEU A 258 23.71 31.39 48.11
N LYS A 259 23.58 32.71 48.30
CA LYS A 259 22.69 33.60 47.52
C LYS A 259 23.52 34.67 46.80
N MET A 260 23.59 34.61 45.48
CA MET A 260 24.34 35.57 44.65
C MET A 260 23.44 36.35 43.69
N LYS A 261 23.64 37.66 43.60
CA LYS A 261 23.12 38.52 42.52
C LYS A 261 24.29 39.20 41.83
N LEU A 262 24.49 38.98 40.53
CA LEU A 262 25.54 39.66 39.75
C LEU A 262 24.90 40.43 38.59
N ASN A 263 25.29 41.68 38.40
CA ASN A 263 25.00 42.47 37.21
C ASN A 263 26.32 42.82 36.53
N CYS A 264 26.44 42.56 35.23
CA CYS A 264 27.63 42.84 34.43
C CYS A 264 27.21 43.59 33.16
N ILE A 265 27.84 44.73 32.91
CA ILE A 265 27.75 45.53 31.68
C ILE A 265 29.19 45.52 31.11
N ASP A 266 29.36 45.12 29.85
CA ASP A 266 30.64 45.06 29.10
C ASP A 266 31.85 44.29 29.69
N GLY A 267 31.68 43.61 30.83
CA GLY A 267 32.78 42.91 31.53
C GLY A 267 32.97 41.41 31.21
N ILE A 268 34.13 40.86 31.61
CA ILE A 268 34.44 39.41 31.54
C ILE A 268 34.29 38.76 32.93
N LEU A 269 33.34 37.84 33.07
CA LEU A 269 33.10 37.09 34.31
C LEU A 269 33.51 35.61 34.20
N LYS A 270 34.46 35.18 35.04
CA LYS A 270 34.91 33.78 35.18
C LYS A 270 34.62 33.25 36.58
N MET A 271 33.69 32.30 36.71
CA MET A 271 33.32 31.69 37.99
C MET A 271 33.63 30.19 38.04
N LYS A 272 34.21 29.72 39.15
CA LYS A 272 34.27 28.29 39.51
C LYS A 272 33.61 28.11 40.88
N LEU A 273 32.60 27.23 40.97
CA LEU A 273 31.92 26.90 42.22
C LEU A 273 31.98 25.39 42.46
N ASN A 274 32.35 24.98 43.66
CA ASN A 274 32.23 23.60 44.13
C ASN A 274 31.31 23.60 45.37
N CYS A 275 30.26 22.78 45.36
CA CYS A 275 29.36 22.58 46.49
C CYS A 275 29.23 21.09 46.79
N ILE A 276 29.38 20.66 48.04
CA ILE A 276 29.18 19.26 48.43
C ILE A 276 27.73 19.12 48.88
N ASP A 277 27.36 19.68 50.04
CA ASP A 277 25.99 19.73 50.54
C ASP A 277 25.47 21.16 50.64
N GLY A 278 24.41 21.57 49.93
CA GLY A 278 23.89 22.93 50.14
C GLY A 278 22.95 23.53 49.10
N ILE A 279 22.44 24.73 49.42
CA ILE A 279 21.46 25.46 48.60
C ILE A 279 22.09 26.67 47.93
N LEU A 280 22.24 26.61 46.59
CA LEU A 280 22.77 27.70 45.78
C LEU A 280 21.64 28.41 44.99
N LYS A 281 21.46 29.71 45.24
CA LYS A 281 20.53 30.60 44.51
C LYS A 281 21.30 31.71 43.80
N MET A 282 21.36 31.66 42.48
CA MET A 282 22.04 32.68 41.65
C MET A 282 21.06 33.44 40.75
N LYS A 283 21.21 34.77 40.71
CA LYS A 283 20.62 35.64 39.67
C LYS A 283 21.74 36.39 38.97
N LEU A 284 21.86 36.26 37.65
CA LEU A 284 22.86 36.97 36.85
C LEU A 284 22.16 37.75 35.73
N ASN A 285 22.51 39.02 35.56
CA ASN A 285 22.13 39.84 34.42
C ASN A 285 23.42 40.27 33.70
N CYS A 286 23.47 40.05 32.39
CA CYS A 286 24.58 40.42 31.52
C CYS A 286 24.02 41.13 30.29
N ILE A 287 24.57 42.30 29.95
CA ILE A 287 24.22 43.00 28.71
C ILE A 287 25.23 42.55 27.64
N ASP A 288 26.46 43.08 27.64
CA ASP A 288 27.44 42.87 26.55
C ASP A 288 28.75 42.18 27.00
N GLY A 289 28.63 41.15 27.84
CA GLY A 289 29.77 40.52 28.52
C GLY A 289 30.04 39.05 28.16
N ILE A 290 31.27 38.58 28.45
CA ILE A 290 31.64 37.15 28.34
C ILE A 290 31.54 36.48 29.71
N LEU A 291 30.59 35.54 29.86
CA LEU A 291 30.41 34.76 31.08
C LEU A 291 30.89 33.30 30.92
N LYS A 292 31.89 32.89 31.72
CA LYS A 292 32.40 31.51 31.81
C LYS A 292 32.17 30.94 33.21
N MET A 293 31.28 29.96 33.34
CA MET A 293 30.96 29.31 34.62
C MET A 293 31.32 27.82 34.60
N LYS A 294 31.94 27.34 35.69
CA LYS A 294 32.09 25.92 36.01
C LYS A 294 31.47 25.66 37.39
N LEU A 295 30.45 24.81 37.48
CA LEU A 295 29.85 24.39 38.76
C LEU A 295 29.99 22.88 38.92
N ASN A 296 30.47 22.44 40.08
CA ASN A 296 30.42 21.05 40.52
C ASN A 296 29.54 21.00 41.78
N CYS A 297 28.50 20.19 41.78
CA CYS A 297 27.64 19.95 42.95
C CYS A 297 27.57 18.44 43.22
N ILE A 298 27.71 18.01 44.47
CA ILE A 298 27.54 16.60 44.85
C ILE A 298 26.08 16.42 45.27
N ASP A 299 25.68 16.92 46.44
CA ASP A 299 24.37 16.75 47.08
C ASP A 299 23.66 18.10 47.33
N GLY A 300 22.87 18.61 46.37
CA GLY A 300 22.31 19.96 46.59
C GLY A 300 21.25 20.51 45.65
N ILE A 301 20.65 21.63 46.08
CA ILE A 301 19.61 22.34 45.33
C ILE A 301 20.20 23.60 44.68
N LEU A 302 20.32 23.58 43.35
CA LEU A 302 20.80 24.71 42.55
C LEU A 302 19.62 25.40 41.82
N LYS A 303 19.39 26.68 42.13
CA LYS A 303 18.41 27.55 41.47
C LYS A 303 19.12 28.71 40.77
N MET A 304 19.13 28.72 39.44
CA MET A 304 19.75 29.77 38.63
C MET A 304 18.73 30.51 37.76
N LYS A 305 18.82 31.85 37.76
CA LYS A 305 18.17 32.72 36.77
C LYS A 305 19.25 33.55 36.05
N LEU A 306 19.39 33.40 34.73
CA LEU A 306 20.31 34.21 33.93
C LEU A 306 19.52 34.98 32.87
N ASN A 307 19.78 36.28 32.74
CA ASN A 307 19.31 37.11 31.63
C ASN A 307 20.56 37.62 30.89
N CYS A 308 20.59 37.43 29.57
CA CYS A 308 21.67 37.86 28.69
C CYS A 308 21.06 38.63 27.51
N ILE A 309 21.61 39.79 27.17
CA ILE A 309 21.22 40.55 25.97
C ILE A 309 22.19 40.14 24.85
N ASP A 310 23.40 40.73 24.73
CA ASP A 310 24.33 40.48 23.60
C ASP A 310 25.65 39.81 24.01
N GLY A 311 25.58 38.91 25.00
CA GLY A 311 26.75 38.25 25.60
C GLY A 311 27.05 36.81 25.14
N ILE A 312 28.30 36.36 25.35
CA ILE A 312 28.71 34.95 25.16
C ILE A 312 28.69 34.22 26.51
N LEU A 313 27.80 33.25 26.66
CA LEU A 313 27.67 32.42 27.86
C LEU A 313 28.22 30.99 27.65
N LYS A 314 29.26 30.62 28.40
CA LYS A 314 29.84 29.26 28.44
C LYS A 314 29.67 28.65 29.83
N MET A 315 28.82 27.63 29.95
CA MET A 315 28.58 26.92 31.23
C MET A 315 29.00 25.45 31.16
N LYS A 316 29.69 24.99 32.21
CA LYS A 316 29.91 23.57 32.50
C LYS A 316 29.34 23.25 33.88
N LEU A 317 28.45 22.26 33.96
CA LEU A 317 27.78 21.83 35.18
C LEU A 317 28.00 20.33 35.36
N ASN A 318 28.52 19.91 36.52
CA ASN A 318 28.56 18.51 36.93
C ASN A 318 27.75 18.40 38.22
N CYS A 319 26.73 17.53 38.23
CA CYS A 319 25.94 17.24 39.42
C CYS A 319 25.93 15.72 39.65
N ILE A 320 26.16 15.27 40.88
CA ILE A 320 26.07 13.84 41.22
C ILE A 320 24.63 13.57 41.65
N ASP A 321 24.21 14.06 42.81
CA ASP A 321 22.91 13.85 43.45
C ASP A 321 22.17 15.17 43.74
N GLY A 322 21.24 15.60 42.87
CA GLY A 322 20.61 16.91 43.15
C GLY A 322 19.51 17.45 42.27
N ILE A 323 18.90 18.54 42.74
CA ILE A 323 17.80 19.24 42.05
C ILE A 323 18.31 20.54 41.42
N LEU A 324 18.40 20.55 40.09
CA LEU A 324 18.80 21.72 39.32
C LEU A 324 17.58 22.39 38.65
N LYS A 325 17.32 23.66 39.00
CA LYS A 325 16.29 24.51 38.39
C LYS A 325 16.95 25.71 37.70
N MET A 326 16.93 25.74 36.37
CA MET A 326 17.49 26.83 35.57
C MET A 326 16.40 27.56 34.77
N LYS A 327 16.45 28.90 34.80
CA LYS A 327 15.73 29.78 33.87
C LYS A 327 16.75 30.66 33.14
N LEU A 328 16.78 30.61 31.82
CA LEU A 328 17.67 31.44 30.99
C LEU A 328 16.83 32.22 29.98
N ASN A 329 17.06 33.52 29.89
CA ASN A 329 16.53 34.38 28.84
C ASN A 329 17.72 34.97 28.08
N CYS A 330 17.74 34.82 26.76
CA CYS A 330 18.77 35.35 25.87
C CYS A 330 18.08 36.14 24.75
N ILE A 331 18.57 37.35 24.44
CA ILE A 331 18.12 38.14 23.28
C ILE A 331 19.07 37.82 22.12
N ASP A 332 20.24 38.48 22.01
CA ASP A 332 21.19 38.31 20.88
C ASP A 332 22.54 37.67 21.25
N GLY A 333 22.50 36.45 21.79
CA GLY A 333 23.67 35.82 22.42
C GLY A 333 24.06 34.41 21.96
N ILE A 334 25.33 34.04 22.17
CA ILE A 334 25.82 32.66 21.96
C ILE A 334 25.87 31.91 23.30
N LEU A 335 25.01 30.91 23.46
CA LEU A 335 24.96 30.05 24.64
C LEU A 335 25.56 28.66 24.36
N LYS A 336 26.62 28.31 25.09
CA LYS A 336 27.26 26.97 25.08
C LYS A 336 27.15 26.33 26.46
N MET A 337 26.32 25.30 26.60
CA MET A 337 26.14 24.53 27.84
C MET A 337 26.62 23.10 27.70
N LYS A 338 27.40 22.63 28.68
CA LYS A 338 27.67 21.21 28.92
C LYS A 338 27.18 20.86 30.33
N LEU A 339 26.34 19.85 30.45
CA LEU A 339 25.87 19.38 31.75
C LEU A 339 25.97 17.85 31.81
N ASN A 340 26.56 17.38 32.91
CA ASN A 340 26.64 15.97 33.28
C ASN A 340 25.89 15.80 34.60
N CYS A 341 24.91 14.91 34.64
CA CYS A 341 24.20 14.50 35.85
C CYS A 341 24.32 12.98 36.02
N ILE A 342 24.60 12.51 37.24
CA ILE A 342 24.55 11.08 37.56
C ILE A 342 23.12 10.76 38.00
N ASP A 343 22.70 11.24 39.17
CA ASP A 343 21.41 10.99 39.81
C ASP A 343 20.65 12.29 40.12
N GLY A 344 19.58 12.62 39.40
CA GLY A 344 18.88 13.87 39.76
C GLY A 344 17.74 14.39 38.89
N ILE A 345 17.13 15.47 39.39
CA ILE A 345 15.99 16.14 38.74
C ILE A 345 16.44 17.48 38.14
N LEU A 346 16.51 17.53 36.80
CA LEU A 346 16.84 18.74 36.05
C LEU A 346 15.58 19.38 35.44
N LYS A 347 15.29 20.62 35.82
CA LYS A 347 14.21 21.45 35.27
C LYS A 347 14.80 22.70 34.61
N MET A 348 14.73 22.76 33.28
CA MET A 348 15.23 23.89 32.49
C MET A 348 14.11 24.61 31.74
N LYS A 349 14.10 25.94 31.80
CA LYS A 349 13.33 26.82 30.90
C LYS A 349 14.29 27.77 30.19
N LEU A 350 14.38 27.71 28.86
CA LEU A 350 15.17 28.64 28.05
C LEU A 350 14.24 29.40 27.10
N ASN A 351 14.37 30.72 27.06
CA ASN A 351 13.78 31.58 26.06
C ASN A 351 14.93 32.25 25.29
N CYS A 352 14.92 32.14 23.97
CA CYS A 352 15.89 32.78 23.07
C CYS A 352 15.10 33.59 22.03
N ILE A 353 15.47 34.85 21.80
CA ILE A 353 14.90 35.64 20.71
C ILE A 353 15.76 35.41 19.47
N ASP A 354 17.03 35.84 19.46
CA ASP A 354 17.89 35.90 18.27
C ASP A 354 19.30 35.32 18.52
N GLY A 355 19.44 33.98 18.57
CA GLY A 355 20.69 33.41 19.11
C GLY A 355 21.09 31.98 18.73
N ILE A 356 22.36 31.65 19.01
CA ILE A 356 22.93 30.32 18.78
C ILE A 356 23.04 29.56 20.10
N LEU A 357 22.20 28.53 20.27
CA LEU A 357 22.21 27.66 21.44
C LEU A 357 22.86 26.30 21.12
N LYS A 358 23.97 25.98 21.79
CA LYS A 358 24.65 24.68 21.73
C LYS A 358 24.62 23.99 23.10
N MET A 359 23.85 22.90 23.21
CA MET A 359 23.70 22.13 24.44
C MET A 359 24.23 20.70 24.29
N LYS A 360 25.02 20.25 25.26
CA LYS A 360 25.37 18.84 25.47
C LYS A 360 24.94 18.40 26.86
N LEU A 361 24.11 17.37 26.94
CA LEU A 361 23.55 16.82 28.16
C LEU A 361 23.91 15.33 28.25
N ASN A 362 24.54 14.90 29.34
CA ASN A 362 24.73 13.50 29.67
C ASN A 362 24.04 13.24 31.01
N CYS A 363 23.13 12.28 31.06
CA CYS A 363 22.46 11.85 32.28
C CYS A 363 22.58 10.33 32.42
N ILE A 364 22.94 9.83 33.59
CA ILE A 364 22.97 8.39 33.86
C ILE A 364 21.58 7.96 34.33
N ASP A 365 21.15 8.44 35.50
CA ASP A 365 19.88 8.12 36.15
C ASP A 365 19.09 9.39 36.52
N GLY A 366 17.97 9.69 35.85
CA GLY A 366 17.23 10.89 36.27
C GLY A 366 16.04 11.39 35.45
N ILE A 367 15.42 12.45 35.99
CA ILE A 367 14.24 13.09 35.39
C ILE A 367 14.61 14.45 34.81
N LEU A 368 14.61 14.54 33.48
CA LEU A 368 14.87 15.77 32.75
C LEU A 368 13.57 16.39 32.20
N LYS A 369 13.25 17.61 32.63
CA LYS A 369 12.14 18.43 32.12
C LYS A 369 12.67 19.70 31.47
N MET A 370 12.60 19.79 30.15
CA MET A 370 13.03 20.96 29.37
C MET A 370 11.84 21.65 28.68
N LYS A 371 11.79 22.99 28.79
CA LYS A 371 10.96 23.85 27.95
C LYS A 371 11.86 24.85 27.23
N LEU A 372 11.80 24.88 25.90
CA LEU A 372 12.56 25.82 25.07
C LEU A 372 11.57 26.58 24.18
N ASN A 373 11.67 27.91 24.19
CA ASN A 373 11.01 28.80 23.24
C ASN A 373 12.12 29.54 22.48
N CYS A 374 12.11 29.46 21.15
CA CYS A 374 13.00 30.18 20.25
C CYS A 374 12.12 30.95 19.27
N ILE A 375 12.43 32.23 19.05
CA ILE A 375 11.81 33.00 17.97
C ILE A 375 12.68 32.75 16.73
N ASP A 376 13.87 33.35 16.68
CA ASP A 376 14.77 33.34 15.53
C ASP A 376 16.14 32.76 15.90
N GLY A 377 16.49 31.55 15.45
CA GLY A 377 17.79 31.00 15.88
C GLY A 377 18.19 29.59 15.52
N ILE A 378 19.46 29.27 15.87
CA ILE A 378 20.08 27.96 15.60
C ILE A 378 20.25 27.19 16.91
N LEU A 379 19.43 26.16 17.10
CA LEU A 379 19.53 25.25 18.24
C LEU A 379 20.20 23.92 17.85
N LYS A 380 21.34 23.63 18.47
CA LYS A 380 22.05 22.33 18.37
C LYS A 380 22.08 21.64 19.72
N MET A 381 21.32 20.55 19.86
CA MET A 381 21.27 19.76 21.09
C MET A 381 21.80 18.34 20.87
N LYS A 382 22.70 17.89 21.76
CA LYS A 382 23.09 16.48 21.91
C LYS A 382 22.74 16.03 23.32
N LEU A 383 22.04 14.92 23.43
CA LEU A 383 21.64 14.37 24.72
C LEU A 383 21.85 12.85 24.72
N ASN A 384 22.57 12.37 25.74
CA ASN A 384 22.78 10.96 26.01
C ASN A 384 22.15 10.66 27.38
N CYS A 385 21.21 9.73 27.41
CA CYS A 385 20.65 9.18 28.64
C CYS A 385 20.92 7.68 28.68
N ILE A 386 21.32 7.17 29.83
CA ILE A 386 21.36 5.72 30.08
C ILE A 386 19.96 5.34 30.54
N ASP A 387 19.57 5.71 31.76
CA ASP A 387 18.33 5.32 32.42
C ASP A 387 17.51 6.55 32.87
N GLY A 388 16.29 6.74 32.36
CA GLY A 388 15.46 7.84 32.88
C GLY A 388 14.28 8.36 32.07
N ILE A 389 13.66 9.43 32.61
CA ILE A 389 12.45 10.05 32.04
C ILE A 389 12.76 11.44 31.48
N LEU A 390 12.73 11.55 30.15
CA LEU A 390 12.93 12.82 29.44
C LEU A 390 11.60 13.40 28.94
N LYS A 391 11.24 14.59 29.41
CA LYS A 391 10.08 15.38 28.96
C LYS A 391 10.54 16.70 28.33
N MET A 392 10.38 16.82 27.02
CA MET A 392 10.76 18.02 26.26
C MET A 392 9.54 18.70 25.63
N LYS A 393 9.47 20.04 25.77
CA LYS A 393 8.59 20.91 24.99
C LYS A 393 9.44 21.95 24.26
N LEU A 394 9.29 22.02 22.95
CA LEU A 394 10.03 22.92 22.06
C LEU A 394 9.03 23.72 21.23
N ASN A 395 9.10 25.05 21.30
CA ASN A 395 8.37 25.95 20.40
C ASN A 395 9.42 26.76 19.63
N CYS A 396 9.35 26.73 18.30
CA CYS A 396 10.19 27.52 17.40
C CYS A 396 9.28 28.30 16.45
N ILE A 397 9.55 29.59 16.25
CA ILE A 397 8.90 30.38 15.20
C ILE A 397 9.74 30.19 13.93
N ASP A 398 10.88 30.87 13.80
CA ASP A 398 11.75 30.80 12.61
C ASP A 398 13.16 30.26 12.94
N GLY A 399 13.49 29.02 12.55
CA GLY A 399 14.81 28.51 12.94
C GLY A 399 15.27 27.14 12.49
N ILE A 400 16.56 26.89 12.76
CA ILE A 400 17.22 25.61 12.45
C ILE A 400 17.45 24.82 13.72
N LEU A 401 16.68 23.75 13.89
CA LEU A 401 16.81 22.82 15.02
C LEU A 401 17.52 21.53 14.60
N LYS A 402 18.68 21.25 15.20
CA LYS A 402 19.44 20.00 15.05
C LYS A 402 19.51 19.26 16.38
N MET A 403 18.83 18.12 16.48
CA MET A 403 18.80 17.27 17.67
C MET A 403 19.42 15.89 17.41
N LYS A 404 20.30 15.46 18.32
CA LYS A 404 20.76 14.09 18.44
C LYS A 404 20.45 13.57 19.86
N LEU A 405 19.72 12.48 19.95
CA LEU A 405 19.33 11.84 21.20
C LEU A 405 19.75 10.37 21.14
N ASN A 406 20.49 9.91 22.14
CA ASN A 406 20.77 8.51 22.38
C ASN A 406 20.19 8.16 23.75
N CYS A 407 19.32 7.15 23.82
CA CYS A 407 18.77 6.62 25.05
C CYS A 407 19.01 5.10 25.08
N ILE A 408 19.48 4.57 26.21
CA ILE A 408 19.60 3.12 26.42
C ILE A 408 18.24 2.64 26.95
N ASP A 409 17.90 2.90 28.22
CA ASP A 409 16.63 2.50 28.83
C ASP A 409 15.80 3.69 29.30
N GLY A 410 14.58 3.90 28.76
CA GLY A 410 13.73 4.96 29.32
C GLY A 410 12.51 5.44 28.57
N ILE A 411 11.88 6.47 29.16
CA ILE A 411 10.64 7.08 28.64
C ILE A 411 10.92 8.48 28.09
N LEU A 412 10.86 8.62 26.77
CA LEU A 412 11.00 9.90 26.07
C LEU A 412 9.64 10.44 25.63
N LYS A 413 9.25 11.61 26.16
CA LYS A 413 8.05 12.36 25.76
C LYS A 413 8.45 13.71 25.15
N MET A 414 8.27 13.85 23.84
CA MET A 414 8.57 15.09 23.10
C MET A 414 7.31 15.73 22.53
N LYS A 415 7.17 17.04 22.72
CA LYS A 415 6.24 17.90 21.99
C LYS A 415 7.04 19.01 21.29
N LEU A 416 6.86 19.16 19.98
CA LEU A 416 7.51 20.19 19.19
C LEU A 416 6.46 20.90 18.33
N ASN A 417 6.44 22.22 18.41
CA ASN A 417 5.68 23.09 17.53
C ASN A 417 6.68 23.97 16.77
N CYS A 418 6.61 23.97 15.45
CA CYS A 418 7.40 24.82 14.56
C CYS A 418 6.44 25.58 13.65
N ILE A 419 6.63 26.88 13.47
CA ILE A 419 5.93 27.67 12.46
C ILE A 419 6.73 27.53 11.17
N ASP A 420 7.88 28.23 11.03
CA ASP A 420 8.70 28.20 9.81
C ASP A 420 10.13 27.69 10.08
N GLY A 421 10.51 26.50 9.59
CA GLY A 421 11.86 26.04 9.92
C GLY A 421 12.38 24.71 9.41
N ILE A 422 13.68 24.49 9.66
CA ILE A 422 14.39 23.26 9.29
C ILE A 422 14.68 22.44 10.55
N LEU A 423 13.95 21.34 10.72
CA LEU A 423 14.13 20.40 11.82
C LEU A 423 14.87 19.13 11.35
N LYS A 424 16.05 18.87 11.93
CA LYS A 424 16.85 17.66 11.72
C LYS A 424 16.98 16.88 13.03
N MET A 425 16.33 15.72 13.13
CA MET A 425 16.36 14.85 14.30
C MET A 425 17.01 13.50 13.99
N LYS A 426 17.93 13.07 14.88
CA LYS A 426 18.42 11.69 14.96
C LYS A 426 18.14 11.14 16.36
N LEU A 427 17.35 10.08 16.46
CA LEU A 427 17.12 9.37 17.72
C LEU A 427 17.62 7.93 17.58
N ASN A 428 18.41 7.47 18.54
CA ASN A 428 18.75 6.06 18.72
C ASN A 428 18.21 5.65 20.10
N CYS A 429 17.38 4.62 20.15
CA CYS A 429 16.87 4.04 21.39
C CYS A 429 17.16 2.54 21.37
N ILE A 430 17.70 1.99 22.46
CA ILE A 430 17.90 0.54 22.61
C ILE A 430 16.61 -0.05 23.17
N ASP A 431 16.22 0.31 24.39
CA ASP A 431 15.08 -0.24 25.12
C ASP A 431 14.16 0.86 25.68
N GLY A 432 12.94 1.03 25.16
CA GLY A 432 12.04 2.01 25.81
C GLY A 432 10.79 2.50 25.08
N ILE A 433 10.15 3.50 25.70
CA ILE A 433 8.88 4.09 25.24
C ILE A 433 9.10 5.51 24.73
N LEU A 434 9.00 5.68 23.40
CA LEU A 434 9.09 6.98 22.74
C LEU A 434 7.69 7.49 22.33
N LYS A 435 7.28 8.64 22.88
CA LYS A 435 6.05 9.36 22.53
C LYS A 435 6.39 10.73 21.95
N MET A 436 6.15 10.92 20.65
CA MET A 436 6.38 12.18 19.94
C MET A 436 5.09 12.80 19.40
N LYS A 437 4.92 14.10 19.63
CA LYS A 437 3.95 14.95 18.95
C LYS A 437 4.68 16.09 18.24
N LEU A 438 4.50 16.20 16.94
CA LEU A 438 5.13 17.22 16.10
C LEU A 438 4.02 17.98 15.35
N ASN A 439 3.97 19.29 15.48
CA ASN A 439 3.13 20.17 14.68
C ASN A 439 4.05 21.12 13.91
N CYS A 440 3.93 21.15 12.58
CA CYS A 440 4.66 22.05 11.70
C CYS A 440 3.64 22.78 10.82
N ILE A 441 3.76 24.10 10.69
CA ILE A 441 3.00 24.87 9.71
C ILE A 441 3.78 24.78 8.40
N ASP A 442 4.89 25.54 8.26
CA ASP A 442 5.69 25.55 7.03
C ASP A 442 7.14 25.07 7.27
N GLY A 443 7.60 24.01 6.60
CA GLY A 443 9.01 23.64 6.80
C GLY A 443 9.52 22.30 6.31
N ILE A 444 10.81 22.08 6.58
CA ILE A 444 11.53 20.87 6.18
C ILE A 444 11.88 20.03 7.40
N LEU A 445 11.20 18.89 7.56
CA LEU A 445 11.46 17.93 8.63
C LEU A 445 12.23 16.71 8.10
N LYS A 446 13.44 16.49 8.64
CA LYS A 446 14.27 15.30 8.38
C LYS A 446 14.45 14.50 9.69
N MET A 447 13.85 13.32 9.75
CA MET A 447 13.95 12.42 10.91
C MET A 447 14.66 11.10 10.55
N LYS A 448 15.59 10.68 11.40
CA LYS A 448 16.14 9.31 11.42
C LYS A 448 15.92 8.72 12.81
N LEU A 449 15.16 7.63 12.90
CA LEU A 449 14.98 6.88 14.14
C LEU A 449 15.50 5.45 13.95
N ASN A 450 16.34 5.01 14.90
CA ASN A 450 16.72 3.62 15.05
C ASN A 450 16.23 3.15 16.42
N CYS A 451 15.44 2.09 16.46
CA CYS A 451 14.99 1.44 17.69
C CYS A 451 15.34 -0.05 17.62
N ILE A 452 15.93 -0.59 18.69
CA ILE A 452 16.19 -2.04 18.78
C ILE A 452 14.95 -2.70 19.36
N ASP A 453 14.63 -2.42 20.62
CA ASP A 453 13.51 -2.97 21.38
C ASP A 453 12.60 -1.88 21.96
N GLY A 454 11.33 -1.82 21.57
CA GLY A 454 10.39 -0.93 22.29
C GLY A 454 9.15 -0.40 21.56
N ILE A 455 8.50 0.57 22.20
CA ILE A 455 7.20 1.12 21.78
C ILE A 455 7.35 2.56 21.29
N LEU A 456 7.18 2.77 19.99
CA LEU A 456 7.20 4.10 19.36
C LEU A 456 5.77 4.56 19.00
N LYS A 457 5.35 5.67 19.59
CA LYS A 457 4.07 6.36 19.29
C LYS A 457 4.35 7.76 18.74
N MET A 458 4.08 7.95 17.44
CA MET A 458 4.26 9.24 16.76
C MET A 458 2.92 9.82 16.28
N LYS A 459 2.69 11.10 16.56
CA LYS A 459 1.66 11.92 15.92
C LYS A 459 2.34 13.11 15.25
N LEU A 460 2.07 13.33 13.97
CA LEU A 460 2.59 14.45 13.21
C LEU A 460 1.47 15.11 12.43
N ASN A 461 1.36 16.43 12.57
CA ASN A 461 0.49 17.27 11.76
C ASN A 461 1.39 18.26 11.00
N CYS A 462 1.25 18.30 9.68
CA CYS A 462 1.94 19.25 8.80
C CYS A 462 0.87 19.97 7.97
N ILE A 463 0.97 21.30 7.86
CA ILE A 463 0.16 22.08 6.93
C ILE A 463 0.89 22.06 5.59
N ASP A 464 1.96 22.85 5.42
CA ASP A 464 2.70 22.95 4.14
C ASP A 464 4.19 22.57 4.28
N GLY A 465 4.61 21.40 3.78
CA GLY A 465 6.03 21.05 4.00
C GLY A 465 6.60 19.78 3.38
N ILE A 466 7.92 19.64 3.55
CA ILE A 466 8.69 18.48 3.09
C ILE A 466 9.10 17.62 4.28
N LEU A 467 8.45 16.47 4.43
CA LEU A 467 8.76 15.49 5.47
C LEU A 467 9.56 14.31 4.90
N LYS A 468 10.79 14.11 5.39
CA LYS A 468 11.65 12.96 5.08
C LYS A 468 11.91 12.14 6.33
N MET A 469 11.34 10.93 6.40
CA MET A 469 11.51 10.01 7.52
C MET A 469 12.25 8.74 7.11
N LYS A 470 13.25 8.34 7.90
CA LYS A 470 13.86 7.01 7.87
C LYS A 470 13.70 6.36 9.24
N LEU A 471 13.15 5.17 9.27
CA LEU A 471 12.83 4.40 10.48
C LEU A 471 13.38 2.99 10.31
N ASN A 472 14.25 2.57 11.23
CA ASN A 472 14.71 1.19 11.35
C ASN A 472 14.28 0.67 12.72
N CYS A 473 13.54 -0.42 12.75
CA CYS A 473 13.13 -1.11 13.97
C CYS A 473 13.55 -2.59 13.86
N ILE A 474 14.19 -3.13 14.89
CA ILE A 474 14.51 -4.56 14.94
C ILE A 474 13.31 -5.29 15.53
N ASP A 475 12.99 -5.04 16.79
CA ASP A 475 11.91 -5.67 17.56
C ASP A 475 11.00 -4.64 18.23
N GLY A 476 9.71 -4.55 17.86
CA GLY A 476 8.80 -3.67 18.61
C GLY A 476 7.48 -3.23 17.99
N ILE A 477 6.81 -2.31 18.70
CA ILE A 477 5.48 -1.81 18.34
C ILE A 477 5.54 -0.35 17.89
N LEU A 478 5.34 -0.12 16.59
CA LEU A 478 5.29 1.21 15.98
C LEU A 478 3.84 1.63 15.69
N LYS A 479 3.39 2.73 16.30
CA LYS A 479 2.08 3.37 16.04
C LYS A 479 2.30 4.79 15.51
N MET A 480 1.98 5.01 14.24
CA MET A 480 2.10 6.31 13.56
C MET A 480 0.74 6.85 13.13
N LYS A 481 0.50 8.14 13.42
CA LYS A 481 -0.57 8.94 12.81
C LYS A 481 0.06 10.17 12.14
N LEU A 482 -0.07 10.31 10.83
CA LEU A 482 0.36 11.50 10.10
C LEU A 482 -0.85 12.14 9.42
N ASN A 483 -1.02 13.44 9.61
CA ASN A 483 -1.97 14.27 8.86
C ASN A 483 -1.15 15.32 8.10
N CYS A 484 -1.34 15.40 6.78
CA CYS A 484 -0.72 16.40 5.91
C CYS A 484 -1.86 17.08 5.14
N ILE A 485 -1.84 18.41 5.08
CA ILE A 485 -2.72 19.18 4.19
C ILE A 485 -2.01 19.24 2.86
N ASP A 486 -0.98 20.09 2.72
CA ASP A 486 -0.22 20.24 1.47
C ASP A 486 1.26 19.86 1.60
N GLY A 487 1.77 19.00 0.71
CA GLY A 487 3.23 18.81 0.63
C GLY A 487 3.77 17.43 0.24
N ILE A 488 5.07 17.23 0.52
CA ILE A 488 5.83 16.07 0.05
C ILE A 488 6.30 15.21 1.22
N LEU A 489 5.68 14.03 1.36
CA LEU A 489 6.06 13.02 2.34
C LEU A 489 6.88 11.89 1.71
N LYS A 490 8.13 11.72 2.15
CA LYS A 490 9.03 10.62 1.78
C LYS A 490 9.35 9.77 3.01
N MET A 491 8.82 8.55 3.06
CA MET A 491 9.05 7.60 4.16
C MET A 491 9.83 6.36 3.69
N LYS A 492 10.86 5.98 4.45
CA LYS A 492 11.51 4.67 4.38
C LYS A 492 11.41 3.99 5.74
N LEU A 493 10.89 2.78 5.75
CA LEU A 493 10.65 1.97 6.94
C LEU A 493 11.25 0.58 6.70
N ASN A 494 12.16 0.16 7.57
CA ASN A 494 12.67 -1.21 7.63
C ASN A 494 12.30 -1.77 9.01
N CYS A 495 11.59 -2.90 9.04
CA CYS A 495 11.26 -3.64 10.25
C CYS A 495 11.74 -5.08 10.09
N ILE A 496 12.44 -5.63 11.08
CA ILE A 496 12.82 -7.05 11.09
C ILE A 496 11.64 -7.82 11.69
N ASP A 497 11.34 -7.60 12.96
CA ASP A 497 10.30 -8.27 13.74
C ASP A 497 9.37 -7.26 14.45
N GLY A 498 8.05 -7.34 14.24
CA GLY A 498 7.12 -6.60 15.08
C GLY A 498 5.80 -6.09 14.47
N ILE A 499 5.15 -5.17 15.19
CA ILE A 499 3.79 -4.71 14.88
C ILE A 499 3.80 -3.23 14.45
N LEU A 500 3.54 -2.99 13.17
CA LEU A 500 3.42 -1.64 12.60
C LEU A 500 1.95 -1.27 12.35
N LYS A 501 1.47 -0.20 13.00
CA LYS A 501 0.14 0.39 12.79
C LYS A 501 0.27 1.82 12.28
N MET A 502 -0.07 2.07 11.02
CA MET A 502 -0.01 3.39 10.38
C MET A 502 -1.41 3.89 10.00
N LYS A 503 -1.70 5.15 10.32
CA LYS A 503 -2.82 5.92 9.76
C LYS A 503 -2.26 7.19 9.10
N LEU A 504 -2.54 7.38 7.82
CA LEU A 504 -2.13 8.56 7.06
C LEU A 504 -3.37 9.20 6.44
N ASN A 505 -3.54 10.50 6.64
CA ASN A 505 -4.51 11.33 5.94
C ASN A 505 -3.74 12.41 5.18
N CYS A 506 -3.96 12.50 3.87
CA CYS A 506 -3.40 13.52 2.99
C CYS A 506 -4.56 14.19 2.26
N ILE A 507 -4.59 15.52 2.23
CA ILE A 507 -5.52 16.28 1.38
C ILE A 507 -4.82 16.41 0.02
N ASP A 508 -3.87 17.33 -0.15
CA ASP A 508 -3.22 17.59 -1.45
C ASP A 508 -1.71 17.38 -1.42
N GLY A 509 -1.20 16.31 -2.04
CA GLY A 509 0.25 16.10 -1.97
C GLY A 509 0.87 14.86 -2.58
N ILE A 510 2.20 14.77 -2.48
CA ILE A 510 2.99 13.67 -3.01
C ILE A 510 3.52 12.79 -1.88
N LEU A 511 2.94 11.60 -1.75
CA LEU A 511 3.38 10.60 -0.77
C LEU A 511 4.21 9.49 -1.46
N LYS A 512 5.48 9.35 -1.06
CA LYS A 512 6.39 8.27 -1.48
C LYS A 512 6.77 7.40 -0.28
N MET A 513 6.30 6.16 -0.26
CA MET A 513 6.60 5.18 0.81
C MET A 513 7.40 3.99 0.28
N LYS A 514 8.46 3.63 1.00
CA LYS A 514 9.16 2.34 0.88
C LYS A 514 9.13 1.63 2.23
N LEU A 515 8.67 0.39 2.22
CA LEU A 515 8.45 -0.45 3.40
C LEU A 515 9.09 -1.81 3.12
N ASN A 516 10.02 -2.23 3.96
CA ASN A 516 10.57 -3.58 3.97
C ASN A 516 10.27 -4.20 5.35
N CYS A 517 9.59 -5.34 5.36
CA CYS A 517 9.32 -6.13 6.56
C CYS A 517 9.82 -7.56 6.32
N ILE A 518 10.58 -8.11 7.26
CA ILE A 518 11.01 -9.52 7.21
C ILE A 518 9.88 -10.33 7.84
N ASP A 519 9.67 -10.16 9.15
CA ASP A 519 8.71 -10.87 9.98
C ASP A 519 7.75 -9.92 10.73
N GLY A 520 6.43 -10.17 10.65
CA GLY A 520 5.45 -9.51 11.54
C GLY A 520 4.16 -8.96 10.92
N ILE A 521 3.50 -8.05 11.67
CA ILE A 521 2.12 -7.60 11.39
C ILE A 521 2.07 -6.12 11.01
N LEU A 522 1.75 -5.85 9.73
CA LEU A 522 1.57 -4.50 9.21
C LEU A 522 0.07 -4.18 9.00
N LYS A 523 -0.43 -3.14 9.69
CA LYS A 523 -1.78 -2.58 9.53
C LYS A 523 -1.71 -1.13 9.05
N MET A 524 -2.12 -0.88 7.81
CA MET A 524 -2.13 0.46 7.21
C MET A 524 -3.54 0.93 6.86
N LYS A 525 -3.86 2.18 7.21
CA LYS A 525 -5.02 2.92 6.69
C LYS A 525 -4.53 4.21 6.05
N LEU A 526 -4.78 4.41 4.75
CA LEU A 526 -4.46 5.65 4.04
C LEU A 526 -5.74 6.25 3.46
N ASN A 527 -5.96 7.54 3.67
CA ASN A 527 -6.98 8.34 3.00
C ASN A 527 -6.26 9.45 2.23
N CYS A 528 -6.55 9.58 0.94
CA CYS A 528 -6.03 10.63 0.07
C CYS A 528 -7.22 11.28 -0.64
N ILE A 529 -7.27 12.61 -0.69
CA ILE A 529 -8.26 13.36 -1.47
C ILE A 529 -7.63 13.62 -2.86
N ASP A 530 -6.75 14.62 -3.01
CA ASP A 530 -6.19 15.00 -4.34
C ASP A 530 -4.66 14.90 -4.37
N GLY A 531 -4.12 13.70 -4.69
CA GLY A 531 -2.68 13.50 -4.56
C GLY A 531 -2.06 12.33 -5.32
N ILE A 532 -0.72 12.32 -5.35
CA ILE A 532 0.07 11.26 -5.97
C ILE A 532 0.68 10.37 -4.88
N LEU A 533 0.15 9.15 -4.75
CA LEU A 533 0.67 8.13 -3.84
C LEU A 533 1.51 7.09 -4.58
N LYS A 534 2.80 6.97 -4.24
CA LYS A 534 3.72 5.92 -4.73
C LYS A 534 4.17 5.04 -3.57
N MET A 535 3.74 3.78 -3.56
CA MET A 535 4.12 2.80 -2.54
C MET A 535 4.94 1.65 -3.12
N LYS A 536 6.03 1.29 -2.45
CA LYS A 536 6.76 0.03 -2.64
C LYS A 536 6.81 -0.71 -1.30
N LEU A 537 6.41 -1.97 -1.31
CA LEU A 537 6.29 -2.78 -0.11
C LEU A 537 6.86 -4.18 -0.39
N ASN A 538 7.84 -4.61 0.38
CA ASN A 538 8.41 -5.95 0.34
C ASN A 538 8.15 -6.62 1.69
N CYS A 539 7.50 -7.77 1.68
CA CYS A 539 7.31 -8.63 2.85
C CYS A 539 7.87 -10.01 2.52
N ILE A 540 8.63 -10.59 3.46
CA ILE A 540 9.05 -12.00 3.38
C ILE A 540 7.93 -12.81 4.05
N ASP A 541 7.86 -12.80 5.37
CA ASP A 541 6.98 -13.68 6.16
C ASP A 541 6.08 -12.87 7.10
N GLY A 542 4.79 -12.72 6.80
CA GLY A 542 3.94 -11.90 7.68
C GLY A 542 2.53 -11.56 7.23
N ILE A 543 1.82 -10.83 8.10
CA ILE A 543 0.41 -10.47 7.89
C ILE A 543 0.30 -8.98 7.55
N LEU A 544 -0.03 -8.67 6.30
CA LEU A 544 -0.27 -7.31 5.83
C LEU A 544 -1.77 -7.05 5.65
N LYS A 545 -2.30 -6.05 6.36
CA LYS A 545 -3.69 -5.55 6.24
C LYS A 545 -3.69 -4.08 5.81
N MET A 546 -4.14 -3.82 4.58
CA MET A 546 -4.21 -2.46 4.02
C MET A 546 -5.65 -2.03 3.74
N LYS A 547 -6.01 -0.81 4.13
CA LYS A 547 -7.22 -0.10 3.68
C LYS A 547 -6.81 1.23 3.04
N LEU A 548 -7.21 1.46 1.79
CA LEU A 548 -6.90 2.68 1.04
C LEU A 548 -8.19 3.29 0.48
N ASN A 549 -8.38 4.59 0.68
CA ASN A 549 -9.46 5.37 0.08
C ASN A 549 -8.82 6.53 -0.71
N CYS A 550 -9.25 6.73 -1.96
CA CYS A 550 -8.79 7.79 -2.87
C CYS A 550 -9.99 8.41 -3.58
N ILE A 551 -10.05 9.75 -3.71
CA ILE A 551 -11.16 10.46 -4.38
C ILE A 551 -10.70 11.07 -5.71
N ASP A 552 -9.64 11.88 -5.81
CA ASP A 552 -9.15 12.43 -7.10
C ASP A 552 -7.62 12.33 -7.24
N GLY A 553 -7.09 11.10 -7.12
CA GLY A 553 -5.64 10.87 -7.01
C GLY A 553 -5.03 9.83 -7.95
N ILE A 554 -3.70 9.88 -8.11
CA ILE A 554 -2.91 8.87 -8.81
C ILE A 554 -2.22 7.95 -7.80
N LEU A 555 -2.68 6.71 -7.69
CA LEU A 555 -2.09 5.69 -6.83
C LEU A 555 -1.25 4.69 -7.64
N LYS A 556 0.06 4.60 -7.35
CA LYS A 556 0.99 3.60 -7.91
C LYS A 556 1.53 2.69 -6.80
N MET A 557 1.17 1.41 -6.82
CA MET A 557 1.61 0.41 -5.84
C MET A 557 2.46 -0.69 -6.47
N LYS A 558 3.57 -1.04 -5.83
CA LYS A 558 4.31 -2.29 -6.06
C LYS A 558 4.40 -3.07 -4.75
N LEU A 559 3.90 -4.31 -4.72
CA LEU A 559 4.06 -5.21 -3.58
C LEU A 559 4.73 -6.50 -4.02
N ASN A 560 5.67 -6.98 -3.22
CA ASN A 560 6.27 -8.30 -3.32
C ASN A 560 6.05 -9.03 -1.98
N CYS A 561 5.51 -10.25 -2.03
CA CYS A 561 5.29 -11.13 -0.88
C CYS A 561 5.84 -12.53 -1.20
N ILE A 562 6.56 -13.13 -0.26
CA ILE A 562 6.93 -14.55 -0.25
C ILE A 562 5.91 -15.24 0.69
N ASP A 563 6.25 -15.72 1.89
CA ASP A 563 5.33 -16.57 2.68
C ASP A 563 4.33 -15.81 3.59
N GLY A 564 3.60 -14.86 3.00
CA GLY A 564 2.74 -13.92 3.73
C GLY A 564 1.23 -14.01 3.47
N ILE A 565 0.43 -13.50 4.42
CA ILE A 565 -1.01 -13.24 4.25
C ILE A 565 -1.26 -11.75 3.97
N LEU A 566 -1.66 -11.43 2.73
CA LEU A 566 -2.01 -10.07 2.32
C LEU A 566 -3.53 -9.88 2.21
N LYS A 567 -4.08 -8.94 2.98
CA LYS A 567 -5.49 -8.52 2.94
C LYS A 567 -5.61 -7.04 2.55
N MET A 568 -6.12 -6.75 1.36
CA MET A 568 -6.28 -5.37 0.84
C MET A 568 -7.76 -5.01 0.64
N LYS A 569 -8.15 -3.80 1.07
CA LYS A 569 -9.40 -3.14 0.67
C LYS A 569 -9.05 -1.78 0.05
N LEU A 570 -9.46 -1.54 -1.19
CA LEU A 570 -9.22 -0.26 -1.87
C LEU A 570 -10.53 0.30 -2.40
N ASN A 571 -10.77 1.57 -2.14
CA ASN A 571 -11.87 2.34 -2.73
C ASN A 571 -11.26 3.50 -3.52
N CYS A 572 -11.63 3.63 -4.79
CA CYS A 572 -11.25 4.74 -5.65
C CYS A 572 -12.52 5.34 -6.26
N ILE A 573 -12.73 6.62 -6.04
CA ILE A 573 -13.61 7.47 -6.85
C ILE A 573 -12.66 8.22 -7.82
N ASP A 574 -13.09 8.64 -9.01
CA ASP A 574 -12.46 9.58 -9.98
C ASP A 574 -10.92 9.54 -10.26
N GLY A 575 -10.23 8.49 -9.83
CA GLY A 575 -8.76 8.43 -9.77
C GLY A 575 -8.11 7.38 -10.68
N ILE A 576 -6.77 7.41 -10.76
CA ILE A 576 -5.97 6.43 -11.52
C ILE A 576 -5.20 5.51 -10.58
N LEU A 577 -5.57 4.22 -10.55
CA LEU A 577 -4.89 3.19 -9.76
C LEU A 577 -4.04 2.27 -10.65
N LYS A 578 -2.73 2.21 -10.41
CA LYS A 578 -1.77 1.29 -11.04
C LYS A 578 -1.12 0.37 -10.00
N MET A 579 -1.42 -0.93 -10.06
CA MET A 579 -0.89 -1.94 -9.12
C MET A 579 -0.03 -2.98 -9.84
N LYS A 580 1.11 -3.33 -9.22
CA LYS A 580 1.90 -4.54 -9.54
C LYS A 580 2.06 -5.37 -8.26
N LEU A 581 1.59 -6.61 -8.24
CA LEU A 581 1.79 -7.53 -7.11
C LEU A 581 2.52 -8.79 -7.59
N ASN A 582 3.52 -9.22 -6.85
CA ASN A 582 4.15 -10.53 -6.98
C ASN A 582 3.97 -11.28 -5.66
N CYS A 583 3.48 -12.52 -5.72
CA CYS A 583 3.28 -13.40 -4.58
C CYS A 583 3.90 -14.77 -4.90
N ILE A 584 4.72 -15.30 -4.01
CA ILE A 584 5.28 -16.66 -4.03
C ILE A 584 4.76 -17.33 -2.75
N ASP A 585 4.15 -18.52 -2.77
CA ASP A 585 3.72 -19.29 -1.58
C ASP A 585 2.72 -18.64 -0.58
N GLY A 586 2.29 -17.39 -0.81
CA GLY A 586 1.40 -16.64 0.09
C GLY A 586 -0.11 -16.70 -0.19
N ILE A 587 -0.91 -16.14 0.74
CA ILE A 587 -2.38 -15.96 0.59
C ILE A 587 -2.74 -14.49 0.37
N LEU A 588 -3.26 -14.15 -0.81
CA LEU A 588 -3.71 -12.80 -1.16
C LEU A 588 -5.25 -12.69 -1.23
N LYS A 589 -5.84 -11.80 -0.42
CA LYS A 589 -7.27 -11.46 -0.40
C LYS A 589 -7.45 -9.97 -0.73
N MET A 590 -8.04 -9.66 -1.89
CA MET A 590 -8.30 -8.28 -2.34
C MET A 590 -9.80 -7.98 -2.49
N LYS A 591 -10.23 -6.83 -1.99
CA LYS A 591 -11.51 -6.19 -2.32
C LYS A 591 -11.25 -4.81 -2.91
N LEU A 592 -11.84 -4.49 -4.05
CA LEU A 592 -11.60 -3.25 -4.77
C LEU A 592 -12.91 -2.69 -5.30
N ASN A 593 -13.20 -1.43 -4.98
CA ASN A 593 -14.34 -0.68 -5.51
C ASN A 593 -13.80 0.52 -6.29
N CYS A 594 -14.25 0.69 -7.54
CA CYS A 594 -13.90 1.79 -8.42
C CYS A 594 -15.18 2.42 -8.96
N ILE A 595 -15.31 3.74 -8.83
CA ILE A 595 -16.37 4.57 -9.41
C ILE A 595 -15.65 5.62 -10.28
N ASP A 596 -16.03 5.77 -11.55
CA ASP A 596 -15.49 6.74 -12.52
C ASP A 596 -13.97 6.75 -12.79
N GLY A 597 -13.21 5.84 -12.17
CA GLY A 597 -11.74 5.78 -12.24
C GLY A 597 -11.13 4.83 -13.28
N ILE A 598 -9.80 4.91 -13.45
CA ILE A 598 -9.00 4.00 -14.28
C ILE A 598 -8.13 3.07 -13.41
N LEU A 599 -8.41 1.76 -13.45
CA LEU A 599 -7.65 0.73 -12.74
C LEU A 599 -6.80 -0.12 -13.68
N LYS A 600 -5.47 -0.17 -13.46
CA LYS A 600 -4.51 -1.03 -14.17
C LYS A 600 -3.79 -1.97 -13.17
N MET A 601 -4.03 -3.27 -13.26
CA MET A 601 -3.42 -4.28 -12.38
C MET A 601 -2.54 -5.27 -13.16
N LYS A 602 -1.35 -5.58 -12.62
CA LYS A 602 -0.53 -6.72 -13.01
C LYS A 602 -0.26 -7.60 -11.79
N LEU A 603 -0.61 -8.88 -11.83
CA LEU A 603 -0.41 -9.82 -10.73
C LEU A 603 0.34 -11.06 -11.23
N ASN A 604 1.37 -11.46 -10.49
CA ASN A 604 2.07 -12.73 -10.68
C ASN A 604 1.94 -13.53 -9.37
N CYS A 605 1.51 -14.78 -9.47
CA CYS A 605 1.36 -15.71 -8.34
C CYS A 605 2.06 -17.02 -8.70
N ILE A 606 2.94 -17.51 -7.81
CA ILE A 606 3.60 -18.82 -7.87
C ILE A 606 3.20 -19.53 -6.57
N ASP A 607 2.67 -20.76 -6.64
CA ASP A 607 2.28 -21.62 -5.49
C ASP A 607 1.27 -21.05 -4.45
N GLY A 608 0.77 -19.83 -4.67
CA GLY A 608 -0.11 -19.13 -3.72
C GLY A 608 -1.63 -19.25 -3.95
N ILE A 609 -2.41 -18.74 -2.98
CA ILE A 609 -3.88 -18.63 -3.07
C ILE A 609 -4.31 -17.16 -3.23
N LEU A 610 -4.92 -16.83 -4.38
CA LEU A 610 -5.44 -15.49 -4.68
C LEU A 610 -6.97 -15.46 -4.69
N LYS A 611 -7.57 -14.61 -3.85
CA LYS A 611 -9.02 -14.33 -3.78
C LYS A 611 -9.30 -12.85 -4.05
N MET A 612 -9.96 -12.53 -5.17
CA MET A 612 -10.28 -11.15 -5.57
C MET A 612 -11.80 -10.92 -5.67
N LYS A 613 -12.27 -9.78 -5.16
CA LYS A 613 -13.59 -9.21 -5.43
C LYS A 613 -13.41 -7.79 -5.97
N LEU A 614 -13.87 -7.50 -7.19
CA LEU A 614 -13.79 -6.15 -7.78
C LEU A 614 -15.18 -5.69 -8.22
N ASN A 615 -15.53 -4.46 -7.87
CA ASN A 615 -16.73 -3.76 -8.33
C ASN A 615 -16.28 -2.50 -9.08
N CYS A 616 -16.80 -2.30 -10.30
CA CYS A 616 -16.53 -1.14 -11.15
C CYS A 616 -17.85 -0.54 -11.62
N ILE A 617 -18.04 0.76 -11.43
CA ILE A 617 -19.16 1.55 -11.95
C ILE A 617 -18.52 2.66 -12.79
N ASP A 618 -18.96 2.83 -14.05
CA ASP A 618 -18.50 3.86 -15.01
C ASP A 618 -16.98 3.95 -15.31
N GLY A 619 -16.18 3.02 -14.77
CA GLY A 619 -14.71 3.04 -14.87
C GLY A 619 -14.09 2.15 -15.96
N ILE A 620 -12.77 2.29 -16.13
CA ILE A 620 -11.95 1.43 -17.02
C ILE A 620 -11.03 0.52 -16.20
N LEU A 621 -11.24 -0.80 -16.30
CA LEU A 621 -10.41 -1.83 -15.64
C LEU A 621 -9.55 -2.61 -16.65
N LYS A 622 -8.22 -2.57 -16.49
CA LYS A 622 -7.24 -3.37 -17.26
C LYS A 622 -6.45 -4.30 -16.33
N MET A 623 -6.62 -5.62 -16.47
CA MET A 623 -5.93 -6.63 -15.65
C MET A 623 -5.04 -7.56 -16.48
N LYS A 624 -3.84 -7.84 -15.98
CA LYS A 624 -2.98 -8.94 -16.43
C LYS A 624 -2.64 -9.85 -15.24
N LEU A 625 -3.01 -11.13 -15.26
CA LEU A 625 -2.66 -12.09 -14.22
C LEU A 625 -1.88 -13.26 -14.81
N ASN A 626 -0.80 -13.65 -14.14
CA ASN A 626 -0.05 -14.87 -14.39
C ASN A 626 -0.09 -15.72 -13.11
N CYS A 627 -0.45 -17.00 -13.23
CA CYS A 627 -0.51 -17.95 -12.13
C CYS A 627 0.24 -19.23 -12.54
N ILE A 628 1.16 -19.70 -11.70
CA ILE A 628 1.87 -20.98 -11.82
C ILE A 628 1.56 -21.73 -10.52
N ASP A 629 1.07 -22.98 -10.62
CA ASP A 629 0.77 -23.90 -9.50
C ASP A 629 -0.21 -23.41 -8.40
N GLY A 630 -0.80 -22.21 -8.56
CA GLY A 630 -1.66 -21.59 -7.54
C GLY A 630 -3.18 -21.77 -7.72
N ILE A 631 -3.94 -21.33 -6.71
CA ILE A 631 -5.42 -21.27 -6.74
C ILE A 631 -5.92 -19.82 -6.85
N LEU A 632 -6.58 -19.48 -7.96
CA LEU A 632 -7.17 -18.16 -8.21
C LEU A 632 -8.71 -18.20 -8.18
N LYS A 633 -9.32 -17.40 -7.28
CA LYS A 633 -10.77 -17.20 -7.18
C LYS A 633 -11.12 -15.72 -7.39
N MET A 634 -11.86 -15.40 -8.46
CA MET A 634 -12.25 -14.03 -8.80
C MET A 634 -13.77 -13.86 -8.84
N LYS A 635 -14.27 -12.77 -8.26
CA LYS A 635 -15.63 -12.23 -8.47
C LYS A 635 -15.52 -10.79 -9.00
N LEU A 636 -16.20 -10.49 -10.09
CA LEU A 636 -16.12 -9.22 -10.80
C LEU A 636 -17.52 -8.75 -11.15
N ASN A 637 -17.87 -7.52 -10.74
CA ASN A 637 -19.11 -6.85 -11.11
C ASN A 637 -18.76 -5.54 -11.83
N CYS A 638 -19.34 -5.32 -13.02
CA CYS A 638 -19.14 -4.12 -13.83
C CYS A 638 -20.52 -3.58 -14.26
N ILE A 639 -20.75 -2.29 -14.04
CA ILE A 639 -21.91 -1.52 -14.50
C ILE A 639 -21.35 -0.37 -15.33
N ASP A 640 -21.83 -0.19 -16.58
CA ASP A 640 -21.44 0.89 -17.51
C ASP A 640 -19.94 1.06 -17.85
N GLY A 641 -19.08 0.16 -17.37
CA GLY A 641 -17.62 0.25 -17.51
C GLY A 641 -16.99 -0.58 -18.64
N ILE A 642 -15.69 -0.35 -18.87
CA ILE A 642 -14.86 -1.14 -19.82
C ILE A 642 -13.87 -2.04 -19.07
N LEU A 643 -14.03 -3.35 -19.21
CA LEU A 643 -13.14 -4.36 -18.62
C LEU A 643 -12.28 -5.08 -19.67
N LYS A 644 -10.94 -5.01 -19.54
CA LYS A 644 -9.96 -5.74 -20.36
C LYS A 644 -9.10 -6.66 -19.49
N MET A 645 -9.21 -7.97 -19.68
CA MET A 645 -8.46 -8.98 -18.92
C MET A 645 -7.55 -9.83 -19.81
N LYS A 646 -6.31 -10.07 -19.36
CA LYS A 646 -5.40 -11.10 -19.87
C LYS A 646 -5.00 -12.02 -18.72
N LEU A 647 -5.15 -13.33 -18.89
CA LEU A 647 -4.95 -14.33 -17.85
C LEU A 647 -4.13 -15.49 -18.42
N ASN A 648 -3.02 -15.83 -17.77
CA ASN A 648 -2.21 -17.00 -18.08
C ASN A 648 -2.16 -17.89 -16.83
N CYS A 649 -2.45 -19.18 -16.98
CA CYS A 649 -2.41 -20.18 -15.91
C CYS A 649 -1.61 -21.39 -16.40
N ILE A 650 -0.63 -21.83 -15.60
CA ILE A 650 0.15 -23.06 -15.78
C ILE A 650 -0.11 -23.90 -14.52
N ASP A 651 -0.57 -25.14 -14.65
CA ASP A 651 -0.79 -26.13 -13.57
C ASP A 651 -1.76 -25.74 -12.41
N GLY A 652 -2.39 -24.56 -12.47
CA GLY A 652 -3.24 -24.03 -11.40
C GLY A 652 -4.77 -24.25 -11.54
N ILE A 653 -5.51 -23.87 -10.50
CA ILE A 653 -6.99 -23.86 -10.48
C ILE A 653 -7.54 -22.43 -10.54
N LEU A 654 -8.26 -22.09 -11.61
CA LEU A 654 -8.91 -20.79 -11.80
C LEU A 654 -10.45 -20.88 -11.72
N LYS A 655 -11.05 -20.15 -10.77
CA LYS A 655 -12.52 -20.01 -10.61
C LYS A 655 -12.94 -18.55 -10.77
N MET A 656 -13.71 -18.22 -11.81
CA MET A 656 -14.19 -16.87 -12.10
C MET A 656 -15.72 -16.76 -12.10
N LYS A 657 -16.24 -15.71 -11.46
CA LYS A 657 -17.63 -15.23 -11.61
C LYS A 657 -17.60 -13.78 -12.09
N LEU A 658 -18.33 -13.48 -13.14
CA LEU A 658 -18.36 -12.17 -13.81
C LEU A 658 -19.80 -11.75 -14.07
N ASN A 659 -20.18 -10.57 -13.62
CA ASN A 659 -21.46 -9.94 -13.93
C ASN A 659 -21.17 -8.59 -14.63
N CYS A 660 -21.79 -8.37 -15.79
CA CYS A 660 -21.68 -7.14 -16.58
C CYS A 660 -23.07 -6.65 -16.95
N ILE A 661 -23.37 -5.38 -16.67
CA ILE A 661 -24.59 -4.67 -17.06
C ILE A 661 -24.11 -3.46 -17.89
N ASP A 662 -24.64 -3.27 -19.10
CA ASP A 662 -24.35 -2.14 -20.02
C ASP A 662 -22.86 -1.90 -20.41
N GLY A 663 -21.94 -2.75 -19.96
CA GLY A 663 -20.50 -2.58 -20.16
C GLY A 663 -19.86 -3.34 -21.34
N ILE A 664 -18.58 -3.06 -21.59
CA ILE A 664 -17.75 -3.77 -22.59
C ILE A 664 -16.70 -4.66 -21.91
N LEU A 665 -16.79 -5.98 -22.10
CA LEU A 665 -15.84 -6.96 -21.57
C LEU A 665 -14.99 -7.61 -22.68
N LYS A 666 -13.66 -7.48 -22.58
CA LYS A 666 -12.67 -8.14 -23.45
C LYS A 666 -11.76 -9.05 -22.64
N MET A 667 -11.82 -10.36 -22.86
CA MET A 667 -11.00 -11.35 -22.15
C MET A 667 -10.09 -12.15 -23.09
N LYS A 668 -8.82 -12.33 -22.69
CA LYS A 668 -7.89 -13.31 -23.26
C LYS A 668 -7.41 -14.25 -22.15
N LEU A 669 -7.52 -15.54 -22.35
CA LEU A 669 -7.22 -16.59 -21.37
C LEU A 669 -6.37 -17.67 -22.04
N ASN A 670 -5.23 -18.00 -21.43
CA ASN A 670 -4.37 -19.12 -21.80
C ASN A 670 -4.24 -20.04 -20.58
N CYS A 671 -4.47 -21.33 -20.75
CA CYS A 671 -4.35 -22.36 -19.72
C CYS A 671 -3.53 -23.53 -20.27
N ILE A 672 -2.51 -23.95 -19.53
CA ILE A 672 -1.69 -25.14 -19.78
C ILE A 672 -1.86 -26.02 -18.52
N ASP A 673 -2.27 -27.29 -18.68
CA ASP A 673 -2.43 -28.31 -17.62
C ASP A 673 -3.38 -28.00 -16.43
N GLY A 674 -4.00 -26.82 -16.41
CA GLY A 674 -4.85 -26.36 -15.30
C GLY A 674 -6.37 -26.64 -15.40
N ILE A 675 -7.09 -26.35 -14.31
CA ILE A 675 -8.57 -26.42 -14.25
C ILE A 675 -9.18 -25.01 -14.24
N LEU A 676 -9.95 -24.67 -15.27
CA LEU A 676 -10.66 -23.39 -15.40
C LEU A 676 -12.19 -23.56 -15.27
N LYS A 677 -12.80 -22.88 -14.29
CA LYS A 677 -14.26 -22.80 -14.09
C LYS A 677 -14.74 -21.35 -14.19
N MET A 678 -15.56 -21.04 -15.20
CA MET A 678 -16.10 -19.69 -15.43
C MET A 678 -17.63 -19.66 -15.38
N LYS A 679 -18.18 -18.65 -14.71
CA LYS A 679 -19.59 -18.23 -14.83
C LYS A 679 -19.63 -16.76 -15.26
N LEU A 680 -20.26 -16.44 -16.39
CA LEU A 680 -20.51 -15.05 -16.79
C LEU A 680 -22.00 -14.79 -17.01
N ASN A 681 -22.47 -13.64 -16.52
CA ASN A 681 -23.77 -13.07 -16.79
C ASN A 681 -23.57 -11.70 -17.46
N CYS A 682 -24.23 -11.46 -18.60
CA CYS A 682 -24.18 -10.20 -19.33
C CYS A 682 -25.62 -9.76 -19.64
N ILE A 683 -25.95 -8.51 -19.33
CA ILE A 683 -27.21 -7.83 -19.66
C ILE A 683 -26.81 -6.59 -20.46
N ASP A 684 -27.39 -6.39 -21.65
CA ASP A 684 -27.18 -5.22 -22.55
C ASP A 684 -25.72 -4.90 -22.98
N GLY A 685 -24.75 -5.74 -22.61
CA GLY A 685 -23.32 -5.50 -22.83
C GLY A 685 -22.69 -6.20 -24.05
N ILE A 686 -21.43 -5.84 -24.34
CA ILE A 686 -20.60 -6.47 -25.39
C ILE A 686 -19.50 -7.33 -24.76
N LEU A 687 -19.54 -8.65 -24.99
CA LEU A 687 -18.53 -9.60 -24.52
C LEU A 687 -17.68 -10.18 -25.67
N LYS A 688 -16.35 -9.99 -25.61
CA LYS A 688 -15.37 -10.59 -26.54
C LYS A 688 -14.39 -11.48 -25.79
N MET A 689 -14.40 -12.78 -26.05
CA MET A 689 -13.52 -13.77 -25.40
C MET A 689 -12.60 -14.48 -26.40
N LYS A 690 -11.32 -14.62 -26.05
CA LYS A 690 -10.37 -15.55 -26.68
C LYS A 690 -9.80 -16.49 -25.62
N LEU A 691 -9.88 -17.80 -25.85
CA LEU A 691 -9.49 -18.84 -24.91
C LEU A 691 -8.59 -19.86 -25.62
N ASN A 692 -7.43 -20.16 -25.06
CA ASN A 692 -6.54 -21.23 -25.48
C ASN A 692 -6.35 -22.20 -24.31
N CYS A 693 -6.54 -23.49 -24.53
CA CYS A 693 -6.36 -24.55 -23.53
C CYS A 693 -5.51 -25.66 -24.15
N ILE A 694 -4.45 -26.06 -23.46
CA ILE A 694 -3.58 -27.20 -23.78
C ILE A 694 -3.64 -28.11 -22.54
N ASP A 695 -3.98 -29.40 -22.71
CA ASP A 695 -4.05 -30.44 -21.67
C ASP A 695 -4.97 -30.19 -20.45
N GLY A 696 -5.64 -29.03 -20.39
CA GLY A 696 -6.47 -28.62 -19.25
C GLY A 696 -7.97 -28.97 -19.32
N ILE A 697 -8.67 -28.71 -18.20
CA ILE A 697 -10.15 -28.85 -18.10
C ILE A 697 -10.82 -27.48 -18.01
N LEU A 698 -11.64 -27.14 -19.02
CA LEU A 698 -12.43 -25.90 -19.07
C LEU A 698 -13.93 -26.15 -18.88
N LYS A 699 -14.54 -25.55 -17.85
CA LYS A 699 -15.99 -25.56 -17.59
C LYS A 699 -16.54 -24.12 -17.63
N MET A 700 -17.40 -23.82 -18.61
CA MET A 700 -18.01 -22.50 -18.78
C MET A 700 -19.54 -22.54 -18.65
N LYS A 701 -20.12 -21.59 -17.92
CA LYS A 701 -21.55 -21.25 -17.95
C LYS A 701 -21.70 -19.77 -18.32
N LEU A 702 -22.55 -19.47 -19.29
CA LEU A 702 -22.72 -18.15 -19.88
C LEU A 702 -24.21 -17.83 -20.03
N ASN A 703 -24.65 -16.72 -19.45
CA ASN A 703 -26.01 -16.19 -19.64
C ASN A 703 -25.89 -14.80 -20.27
N CYS A 704 -26.61 -14.57 -21.37
CA CYS A 704 -26.65 -13.30 -22.10
C CYS A 704 -28.11 -12.91 -22.34
N ILE A 705 -28.48 -11.69 -21.98
CA ILE A 705 -29.79 -11.05 -22.25
C ILE A 705 -29.46 -9.78 -23.02
N ASP A 706 -30.07 -9.56 -24.19
CA ASP A 706 -29.95 -8.36 -25.06
C ASP A 706 -28.52 -7.96 -25.52
N GLY A 707 -27.51 -8.80 -25.23
CA GLY A 707 -26.10 -8.49 -25.48
C GLY A 707 -25.48 -9.11 -26.75
N ILE A 708 -24.26 -8.67 -27.08
CA ILE A 708 -23.43 -9.23 -28.16
C ILE A 708 -22.26 -10.05 -27.60
N LEU A 709 -22.25 -11.37 -27.87
CA LEU A 709 -21.19 -12.29 -27.46
C LEU A 709 -20.36 -12.78 -28.66
N LYS A 710 -19.04 -12.53 -28.66
CA LYS A 710 -18.06 -13.04 -29.63
C LYS A 710 -17.02 -13.91 -28.93
N MET A 711 -16.99 -15.22 -29.23
CA MET A 711 -16.05 -16.18 -28.65
C MET A 711 -15.15 -16.82 -29.69
N LYS A 712 -13.85 -16.93 -29.39
CA LYS A 712 -12.89 -17.82 -30.07
C LYS A 712 -12.27 -18.77 -29.03
N LEU A 713 -12.36 -20.07 -29.24
CA LEU A 713 -11.70 -21.08 -28.41
C LEU A 713 -10.81 -21.99 -29.26
N ASN A 714 -9.62 -22.27 -28.76
CA ASN A 714 -8.72 -23.31 -29.25
C ASN A 714 -8.45 -24.30 -28.09
N CYS A 715 -8.63 -25.59 -28.33
CA CYS A 715 -8.37 -26.67 -27.38
C CYS A 715 -7.49 -27.73 -28.04
N ILE A 716 -6.39 -28.10 -27.40
CA ILE A 716 -5.49 -29.19 -27.78
C ILE A 716 -5.44 -30.14 -26.57
N ASP A 717 -5.72 -31.43 -26.76
CA ASP A 717 -5.69 -32.50 -25.73
C ASP A 717 -6.58 -32.30 -24.48
N GLY A 718 -7.37 -31.23 -24.43
CA GLY A 718 -8.17 -30.84 -23.24
C GLY A 718 -9.64 -31.26 -23.25
N ILE A 719 -10.30 -31.07 -22.09
CA ILE A 719 -11.75 -31.28 -21.92
C ILE A 719 -12.50 -29.95 -21.77
N LEU A 720 -13.37 -29.63 -22.73
CA LEU A 720 -14.20 -28.43 -22.73
C LEU A 720 -15.70 -28.75 -22.49
N LYS A 721 -16.29 -28.20 -21.43
CA LYS A 721 -17.73 -28.27 -21.11
C LYS A 721 -18.35 -26.88 -21.09
N MET A 722 -19.25 -26.58 -22.03
CA MET A 722 -19.92 -25.29 -22.15
C MET A 722 -21.44 -25.39 -21.98
N LYS A 723 -22.03 -24.48 -21.21
CA LYS A 723 -23.47 -24.19 -21.19
C LYS A 723 -23.69 -22.71 -21.51
N LEU A 724 -24.49 -22.41 -22.53
CA LEU A 724 -24.85 -21.04 -22.90
C LEU A 724 -26.38 -20.90 -22.97
N ASN A 725 -26.88 -19.82 -22.37
CA ASN A 725 -28.26 -19.35 -22.52
C ASN A 725 -28.22 -17.94 -23.11
N CYS A 726 -28.96 -17.70 -24.18
CA CYS A 726 -29.08 -16.41 -24.87
C CYS A 726 -30.56 -16.08 -25.05
N ILE A 727 -30.96 -14.87 -24.65
CA ILE A 727 -32.29 -14.29 -24.86
C ILE A 727 -32.05 -12.97 -25.61
N ASP A 728 -32.72 -12.76 -26.75
CA ASP A 728 -32.67 -11.51 -27.57
C ASP A 728 -31.27 -11.05 -28.07
N GLY A 729 -30.24 -11.89 -27.89
CA GLY A 729 -28.84 -11.53 -28.16
C GLY A 729 -28.23 -12.06 -29.47
N ILE A 730 -27.04 -11.55 -29.80
CA ILE A 730 -26.21 -12.03 -30.94
C ILE A 730 -25.00 -12.81 -30.44
N LEU A 731 -24.94 -14.11 -30.76
CA LEU A 731 -23.84 -15.01 -30.42
C LEU A 731 -23.02 -15.43 -31.65
N LYS A 732 -21.72 -15.12 -31.67
CA LYS A 732 -20.74 -15.55 -32.69
C LYS A 732 -19.63 -16.40 -32.06
N MET A 733 -19.56 -17.68 -32.40
CA MET A 733 -18.56 -18.62 -31.88
C MET A 733 -17.66 -19.18 -32.99
N LYS A 734 -16.34 -19.22 -32.74
CA LYS A 734 -15.36 -20.01 -33.49
C LYS A 734 -14.64 -20.96 -32.54
N LEU A 735 -14.61 -22.25 -32.86
CA LEU A 735 -14.10 -23.31 -31.99
C LEU A 735 -13.18 -24.21 -32.80
N ASN A 736 -11.95 -24.42 -32.34
CA ASN A 736 -11.00 -25.37 -32.89
C ASN A 736 -10.64 -26.39 -31.79
N CYS A 737 -10.72 -27.68 -32.10
CA CYS A 737 -10.38 -28.78 -31.20
C CYS A 737 -9.48 -29.78 -31.92
N ILE A 738 -8.35 -30.13 -31.31
CA ILE A 738 -7.41 -31.17 -31.75
C ILE A 738 -7.30 -32.15 -30.57
N ASP A 739 -7.52 -33.45 -30.80
CA ASP A 739 -7.40 -34.54 -29.81
C ASP A 739 -8.24 -34.42 -28.50
N GLY A 740 -9.17 -33.44 -28.45
CA GLY A 740 -9.92 -33.09 -27.24
C GLY A 740 -11.37 -33.57 -27.17
N ILE A 741 -11.99 -33.41 -25.99
CA ILE A 741 -13.42 -33.69 -25.75
C ILE A 741 -14.21 -32.39 -25.55
N LEU A 742 -15.14 -32.10 -26.47
CA LEU A 742 -16.03 -30.93 -26.41
C LEU A 742 -17.49 -31.33 -26.13
N LYS A 743 -18.05 -30.83 -25.02
CA LYS A 743 -19.48 -30.98 -24.65
C LYS A 743 -20.16 -29.61 -24.57
N MET A 744 -21.11 -29.35 -25.46
CA MET A 744 -21.85 -28.08 -25.52
C MET A 744 -23.36 -28.27 -25.29
N LYS A 745 -23.96 -27.41 -24.46
CA LYS A 745 -25.41 -27.20 -24.37
C LYS A 745 -25.72 -25.72 -24.64
N LEU A 746 -26.58 -25.44 -25.59
CA LEU A 746 -26.91 -24.10 -26.07
C LEU A 746 -28.44 -23.93 -26.08
N ASN A 747 -28.95 -22.92 -25.40
CA ASN A 747 -30.35 -22.50 -25.44
C ASN A 747 -30.42 -21.07 -25.99
N CYS A 748 -31.23 -20.85 -27.02
CA CYS A 748 -31.44 -19.54 -27.64
C CYS A 748 -32.95 -19.27 -27.75
N ILE A 749 -33.38 -18.10 -27.30
CA ILE A 749 -34.74 -17.56 -27.45
C ILE A 749 -34.57 -16.21 -28.19
N ASP A 750 -35.30 -15.99 -29.29
CA ASP A 750 -35.34 -14.71 -30.05
C ASP A 750 -33.98 -14.16 -30.54
N GLY A 751 -32.97 -15.03 -30.70
CA GLY A 751 -31.58 -14.62 -30.93
C GLY A 751 -30.94 -15.08 -32.26
N ILE A 752 -29.78 -14.48 -32.59
CA ILE A 752 -28.96 -14.87 -33.75
C ILE A 752 -27.71 -15.63 -33.30
N LEU A 753 -27.60 -16.92 -33.67
CA LEU A 753 -26.44 -17.76 -33.38
C LEU A 753 -25.65 -18.11 -34.66
N LYS A 754 -24.36 -17.72 -34.70
CA LYS A 754 -23.41 -18.08 -35.77
C LYS A 754 -22.25 -18.90 -35.19
N MET A 755 -22.14 -20.18 -35.57
CA MET A 755 -21.07 -21.08 -35.10
C MET A 755 -20.19 -21.58 -36.25
N LYS A 756 -18.88 -21.57 -36.04
CA LYS A 756 -17.89 -22.30 -36.84
C LYS A 756 -17.10 -23.24 -35.93
N LEU A 757 -17.01 -24.50 -36.29
CA LEU A 757 -16.38 -25.57 -35.51
C LEU A 757 -15.46 -26.39 -36.42
N ASN A 758 -14.20 -26.53 -36.02
CA ASN A 758 -13.22 -27.42 -36.63
C ASN A 758 -12.77 -28.44 -35.57
N CYS A 759 -12.82 -29.73 -35.91
CA CYS A 759 -12.39 -30.82 -35.03
C CYS A 759 -11.46 -31.76 -35.81
N ILE A 760 -10.32 -32.09 -35.22
CA ILE A 760 -9.36 -33.10 -35.70
C ILE A 760 -9.20 -34.10 -34.56
N ASP A 761 -9.37 -35.40 -34.81
CA ASP A 761 -9.15 -36.50 -33.83
C ASP A 761 -9.93 -36.43 -32.50
N GLY A 762 -11.06 -35.69 -32.48
CA GLY A 762 -11.78 -35.34 -31.24
C GLY A 762 -13.20 -35.89 -31.09
N ILE A 763 -13.74 -35.81 -29.86
CA ILE A 763 -15.14 -36.16 -29.54
C ILE A 763 -15.97 -34.90 -29.29
N LEU A 764 -16.96 -34.64 -30.15
CA LEU A 764 -17.88 -33.51 -30.04
C LEU A 764 -19.32 -33.96 -29.71
N LYS A 765 -19.88 -33.49 -28.59
CA LYS A 765 -21.28 -33.70 -28.18
C LYS A 765 -22.00 -32.35 -28.05
N MET A 766 -22.97 -32.09 -28.91
CA MET A 766 -23.76 -30.84 -28.92
C MET A 766 -25.25 -31.10 -28.67
N LYS A 767 -25.85 -30.30 -27.78
CA LYS A 767 -27.32 -30.14 -27.64
C LYS A 767 -27.68 -28.66 -27.85
N LEU A 768 -28.63 -28.40 -28.74
CA LEU A 768 -29.05 -27.07 -29.15
C LEU A 768 -30.58 -26.99 -29.12
N ASN A 769 -31.12 -26.02 -28.38
CA ASN A 769 -32.54 -25.69 -28.36
C ASN A 769 -32.69 -24.24 -28.84
N CYS A 770 -33.55 -24.01 -29.84
CA CYS A 770 -33.83 -22.69 -30.40
C CYS A 770 -35.34 -22.47 -30.46
N ILE A 771 -35.79 -21.33 -29.94
CA ILE A 771 -37.16 -20.81 -30.03
C ILE A 771 -37.04 -19.45 -30.74
N ASP A 772 -37.81 -19.22 -31.80
CA ASP A 772 -37.89 -17.95 -32.55
C ASP A 772 -36.56 -17.34 -33.03
N GLY A 773 -35.63 -18.15 -33.55
CA GLY A 773 -34.24 -17.71 -33.81
C GLY A 773 -33.61 -18.06 -35.16
N ILE A 774 -32.48 -17.40 -35.48
CA ILE A 774 -31.65 -17.70 -36.67
C ILE A 774 -30.37 -18.42 -36.25
N LEU A 775 -30.22 -19.68 -36.66
CA LEU A 775 -29.04 -20.50 -36.42
C LEU A 775 -28.26 -20.79 -37.72
N LYS A 776 -26.98 -20.37 -37.76
CA LYS A 776 -26.03 -20.66 -38.85
C LYS A 776 -24.84 -21.45 -38.31
N MET A 777 -24.69 -22.72 -38.73
CA MET A 777 -23.60 -23.60 -38.32
C MET A 777 -22.72 -24.03 -39.50
N LYS A 778 -21.39 -23.95 -39.34
CA LYS A 778 -20.40 -24.61 -40.20
C LYS A 778 -19.54 -25.53 -39.34
N LEU A 779 -19.40 -26.78 -39.74
CA LEU A 779 -18.74 -27.85 -38.99
C LEU A 779 -17.80 -28.61 -39.94
N ASN A 780 -16.53 -28.70 -39.59
CA ASN A 780 -15.53 -29.51 -40.29
C ASN A 780 -14.96 -30.52 -39.29
N CYS A 781 -14.99 -31.81 -39.64
CA CYS A 781 -14.43 -32.89 -38.82
C CYS A 781 -13.50 -33.77 -39.67
N ILE A 782 -12.31 -34.03 -39.15
CA ILE A 782 -11.30 -34.96 -39.67
C ILE A 782 -11.09 -35.99 -38.54
N ASP A 783 -11.23 -37.28 -38.83
CA ASP A 783 -11.01 -38.41 -37.91
C ASP A 783 -11.72 -38.34 -36.53
N GLY A 784 -13.03 -38.05 -36.49
CA GLY A 784 -13.73 -37.72 -35.23
C GLY A 784 -15.12 -38.33 -34.99
N ILE A 785 -15.59 -38.27 -33.73
CA ILE A 785 -16.98 -38.64 -33.34
C ILE A 785 -17.82 -37.40 -33.05
N LEU A 786 -18.83 -37.14 -33.88
CA LEU A 786 -19.78 -36.04 -33.71
C LEU A 786 -21.19 -36.55 -33.35
N LYS A 787 -21.71 -36.12 -32.19
CA LYS A 787 -23.09 -36.38 -31.74
C LYS A 787 -23.85 -35.06 -31.56
N MET A 788 -24.87 -34.83 -32.38
CA MET A 788 -25.71 -33.61 -32.34
C MET A 788 -27.18 -33.93 -32.04
N LYS A 789 -27.79 -33.16 -31.13
CA LYS A 789 -29.24 -33.08 -30.94
C LYS A 789 -29.68 -31.62 -31.10
N LEU A 790 -30.64 -31.38 -31.97
CA LEU A 790 -31.13 -30.05 -32.34
C LEU A 790 -32.66 -30.04 -32.26
N ASN A 791 -33.22 -29.11 -31.48
CA ASN A 791 -34.66 -28.85 -31.39
C ASN A 791 -34.92 -27.40 -31.81
N CYS A 792 -35.81 -27.20 -32.78
CA CYS A 792 -36.27 -25.89 -33.25
C CYS A 792 -37.81 -25.89 -33.26
N ILE A 793 -38.43 -24.88 -32.64
CA ILE A 793 -39.89 -24.70 -32.69
C ILE A 793 -40.17 -23.79 -33.88
N ASP A 794 -39.89 -22.49 -33.75
CA ASP A 794 -40.05 -21.48 -34.81
C ASP A 794 -38.70 -20.89 -35.26
N GLY A 795 -38.26 -21.08 -36.52
CA GLY A 795 -37.03 -20.40 -36.95
C GLY A 795 -36.27 -20.93 -38.17
N ILE A 796 -35.11 -20.31 -38.43
CA ILE A 796 -34.29 -20.59 -39.62
C ILE A 796 -32.97 -21.26 -39.23
N LEU A 797 -32.81 -22.53 -39.62
CA LEU A 797 -31.58 -23.30 -39.43
C LEU A 797 -30.83 -23.52 -40.75
N LYS A 798 -29.59 -23.02 -40.84
CA LYS A 798 -28.66 -23.26 -41.95
C LYS A 798 -27.42 -24.03 -41.46
N MET A 799 -27.26 -25.28 -41.89
CA MET A 799 -26.12 -26.13 -41.54
C MET A 799 -25.27 -26.50 -42.76
N LYS A 800 -23.94 -26.36 -42.64
CA LYS A 800 -22.97 -26.97 -43.55
C LYS A 800 -22.02 -27.87 -42.74
N LEU A 801 -21.84 -29.10 -43.17
CA LEU A 801 -21.06 -30.10 -42.45
C LEU A 801 -20.16 -30.85 -43.44
N ASN A 802 -18.86 -30.88 -43.17
CA ASN A 802 -17.88 -31.64 -43.95
C ASN A 802 -17.22 -32.66 -43.01
N CYS A 803 -17.25 -33.94 -43.39
CA CYS A 803 -16.56 -35.03 -42.70
C CYS A 803 -15.67 -35.75 -43.72
N ILE A 804 -14.40 -35.99 -43.36
CA ILE A 804 -13.51 -36.86 -44.15
C ILE A 804 -13.69 -38.26 -43.58
N ASP A 805 -12.98 -38.58 -42.50
CA ASP A 805 -13.04 -39.85 -41.78
C ASP A 805 -13.81 -39.74 -40.45
N GLY A 806 -14.87 -40.53 -40.22
CA GLY A 806 -15.47 -40.63 -38.88
C GLY A 806 -16.97 -40.92 -38.74
N ILE A 807 -17.48 -40.76 -37.50
CA ILE A 807 -18.85 -41.15 -37.11
C ILE A 807 -19.69 -39.92 -36.76
N LEU A 808 -20.73 -39.67 -37.55
CA LEU A 808 -21.70 -38.60 -37.32
C LEU A 808 -23.09 -39.16 -36.94
N LYS A 809 -23.59 -38.77 -35.75
CA LYS A 809 -24.95 -39.07 -35.28
C LYS A 809 -25.74 -37.79 -35.06
N MET A 810 -26.77 -37.55 -35.87
CA MET A 810 -27.63 -36.37 -35.79
C MET A 810 -29.09 -36.75 -35.46
N LYS A 811 -29.68 -36.04 -34.50
CA LYS A 811 -31.14 -36.00 -34.26
C LYS A 811 -31.63 -34.57 -34.37
N LEU A 812 -32.64 -34.33 -35.20
CA LEU A 812 -33.21 -33.03 -35.50
C LEU A 812 -34.73 -33.10 -35.37
N ASN A 813 -35.30 -32.21 -34.55
CA ASN A 813 -36.74 -32.03 -34.41
C ASN A 813 -37.06 -30.58 -34.79
N CYS A 814 -37.96 -30.39 -35.76
CA CYS A 814 -38.46 -29.08 -36.19
C CYS A 814 -39.99 -29.10 -36.16
N ILE A 815 -40.62 -28.09 -35.56
CA ILE A 815 -42.09 -27.94 -35.58
C ILE A 815 -42.44 -27.02 -36.74
N ASP A 816 -42.12 -25.72 -36.65
CA ASP A 816 -42.53 -24.64 -37.57
C ASP A 816 -41.32 -23.87 -38.16
N GLY A 817 -40.68 -24.35 -39.25
CA GLY A 817 -39.48 -23.65 -39.71
C GLY A 817 -38.79 -24.06 -41.00
N ILE A 818 -37.74 -23.30 -41.34
CA ILE A 818 -36.94 -23.50 -42.56
C ILE A 818 -35.58 -24.12 -42.21
N LEU A 819 -35.40 -25.38 -42.60
CA LEU A 819 -34.14 -26.12 -42.44
C LEU A 819 -33.41 -26.27 -43.79
N LYS A 820 -32.19 -25.73 -43.88
CA LYS A 820 -31.28 -25.90 -45.03
C LYS A 820 -30.00 -26.62 -44.59
N MET A 821 -29.81 -27.85 -45.07
CA MET A 821 -28.63 -28.67 -44.76
C MET A 821 -27.81 -28.98 -46.02
N LYS A 822 -26.49 -28.84 -45.91
CA LYS A 822 -25.51 -29.40 -46.86
C LYS A 822 -24.53 -30.29 -46.09
N LEU A 823 -24.45 -31.58 -46.40
CA LEU A 823 -23.46 -32.49 -45.82
C LEU A 823 -22.59 -33.08 -46.93
N ASN A 824 -21.28 -33.09 -46.73
CA ASN A 824 -20.31 -33.78 -47.55
C ASN A 824 -19.57 -34.80 -46.66
N CYS A 825 -19.55 -36.06 -47.06
CA CYS A 825 -18.83 -37.14 -46.39
C CYS A 825 -17.95 -37.87 -47.41
N ILE A 826 -16.69 -38.11 -47.09
CA ILE A 826 -15.79 -38.93 -47.92
C ILE A 826 -15.86 -40.37 -47.39
N ASP A 827 -15.21 -40.64 -46.25
CA ASP A 827 -15.04 -41.98 -45.67
C ASP A 827 -15.70 -42.13 -44.27
N GLY A 828 -16.96 -42.58 -44.18
CA GLY A 828 -17.54 -42.69 -42.83
C GLY A 828 -18.99 -43.13 -42.63
N ILE A 829 -19.40 -43.12 -41.35
CA ILE A 829 -20.73 -43.57 -40.91
C ILE A 829 -21.60 -42.39 -40.49
N LEU A 830 -22.64 -42.10 -41.29
CA LEU A 830 -23.63 -41.06 -41.02
C LEU A 830 -24.97 -41.68 -40.60
N LYS A 831 -25.44 -41.37 -39.39
CA LYS A 831 -26.77 -41.74 -38.87
C LYS A 831 -27.60 -40.48 -38.59
N MET A 832 -28.66 -40.27 -39.36
CA MET A 832 -29.57 -39.13 -39.22
C MET A 832 -30.99 -39.57 -38.86
N LYS A 833 -31.60 -38.90 -37.87
CA LYS A 833 -33.04 -38.91 -37.61
C LYS A 833 -33.57 -37.48 -37.65
N LEU A 834 -34.58 -37.25 -38.48
CA LEU A 834 -35.23 -35.94 -38.66
C LEU A 834 -36.74 -36.12 -38.48
N ASN A 835 -37.34 -35.30 -37.63
CA ASN A 835 -38.78 -35.17 -37.48
C ASN A 835 -39.16 -33.72 -37.81
N CYS A 836 -40.06 -33.53 -38.76
CA CYS A 836 -40.62 -32.23 -39.14
C CYS A 836 -42.15 -32.32 -39.07
N ILE A 837 -42.81 -31.33 -38.45
CA ILE A 837 -44.28 -31.25 -38.44
C ILE A 837 -44.68 -30.33 -39.59
N ASP A 838 -44.50 -29.01 -39.44
CA ASP A 838 -44.94 -27.94 -40.33
C ASP A 838 -43.77 -27.11 -40.90
N GLY A 839 -43.19 -27.49 -42.05
CA GLY A 839 -42.04 -26.72 -42.53
C GLY A 839 -41.35 -27.08 -43.84
N ILE A 840 -40.33 -26.30 -44.16
CA ILE A 840 -39.55 -26.44 -45.41
C ILE A 840 -38.16 -27.02 -45.11
N LEU A 841 -37.94 -28.27 -45.53
CA LEU A 841 -36.66 -28.96 -45.43
C LEU A 841 -35.96 -29.05 -46.79
N LYS A 842 -34.78 -28.44 -46.92
CA LYS A 842 -33.89 -28.54 -48.09
C LYS A 842 -32.58 -29.23 -47.72
N MET A 843 -32.36 -30.44 -48.22
CA MET A 843 -31.14 -31.22 -47.98
C MET A 843 -30.34 -31.45 -49.26
N LYS A 844 -29.03 -31.23 -49.20
CA LYS A 844 -28.04 -31.72 -50.18
C LYS A 844 -27.02 -32.59 -49.47
N LEU A 845 -26.81 -33.79 -49.98
CA LEU A 845 -25.92 -34.80 -49.38
C LEU A 845 -25.01 -35.37 -50.47
N ASN A 846 -23.70 -35.30 -50.26
CA ASN A 846 -22.71 -35.95 -51.11
C ASN A 846 -21.94 -36.95 -50.25
N CYS A 847 -21.92 -38.22 -50.65
CA CYS A 847 -21.13 -39.28 -50.04
C CYS A 847 -20.26 -39.92 -51.13
N ILE A 848 -18.98 -40.12 -50.83
CA ILE A 848 -18.11 -41.01 -51.60
C ILE A 848 -18.20 -42.36 -50.85
N ASP A 849 -17.13 -42.86 -50.25
CA ASP A 849 -17.05 -44.17 -49.61
C ASP A 849 -17.66 -44.25 -48.19
N GLY A 850 -18.93 -44.64 -48.04
CA GLY A 850 -19.49 -44.73 -46.67
C GLY A 850 -20.88 -45.30 -46.45
N ILE A 851 -21.26 -45.40 -45.18
CA ILE A 851 -22.56 -45.92 -44.73
C ILE A 851 -23.47 -44.78 -44.25
N LEU A 852 -24.51 -44.49 -45.03
CA LEU A 852 -25.53 -43.50 -44.70
C LEU A 852 -26.84 -44.18 -44.26
N LYS A 853 -27.29 -43.91 -43.03
CA LYS A 853 -28.59 -44.36 -42.48
C LYS A 853 -29.46 -43.15 -42.14
N MET A 854 -30.55 -42.96 -42.88
CA MET A 854 -31.50 -41.86 -42.68
C MET A 854 -32.90 -42.36 -42.29
N LYS A 855 -33.50 -41.73 -41.28
CA LYS A 855 -34.94 -41.82 -40.98
C LYS A 855 -35.54 -40.41 -40.99
N LEU A 856 -36.52 -40.14 -41.85
CA LEU A 856 -37.25 -38.87 -41.89
C LEU A 856 -38.75 -39.12 -41.66
N ASN A 857 -39.36 -38.32 -40.80
CA ASN A 857 -40.81 -38.26 -40.61
C ASN A 857 -41.27 -36.82 -40.87
N CYS A 858 -42.25 -36.64 -41.77
CA CYS A 858 -42.88 -35.36 -42.09
C CYS A 858 -44.41 -35.49 -41.98
N ILE A 859 -45.11 -34.54 -41.35
CA ILE A 859 -46.58 -34.57 -41.18
C ILE A 859 -47.29 -33.54 -42.06
N ASP A 860 -46.73 -32.33 -42.27
CA ASP A 860 -47.36 -31.26 -43.08
C ASP A 860 -46.30 -30.31 -43.68
N GLY A 861 -45.54 -30.74 -44.70
CA GLY A 861 -44.40 -29.93 -45.16
C GLY A 861 -43.79 -30.21 -46.52
N ILE A 862 -42.89 -29.31 -46.94
CA ILE A 862 -42.16 -29.39 -48.22
C ILE A 862 -40.75 -29.92 -47.99
N LEU A 863 -40.49 -31.15 -48.44
CA LEU A 863 -39.18 -31.78 -48.39
C LEU A 863 -38.53 -31.82 -49.79
N LYS A 864 -37.36 -31.18 -49.94
CA LYS A 864 -36.51 -31.22 -51.14
C LYS A 864 -35.16 -31.86 -50.82
N MET A 865 -34.90 -33.04 -51.37
CA MET A 865 -33.65 -33.78 -51.18
C MET A 865 -32.87 -33.95 -52.49
N LYS A 866 -31.56 -33.71 -52.45
CA LYS A 866 -30.60 -34.15 -53.45
C LYS A 866 -29.52 -34.99 -52.78
N LEU A 867 -29.32 -36.23 -53.23
CA LEU A 867 -28.26 -37.12 -52.75
C LEU A 867 -27.41 -37.59 -53.93
N ASN A 868 -26.09 -37.56 -53.75
CA ASN A 868 -25.12 -38.18 -54.63
C ASN A 868 -24.30 -39.17 -53.78
N CYS A 869 -24.18 -40.43 -54.23
CA CYS A 869 -23.38 -41.48 -53.60
C CYS A 869 -22.50 -42.16 -54.65
N ILE A 870 -21.21 -42.35 -54.35
CA ILE A 870 -20.22 -43.08 -55.18
C ILE A 870 -19.66 -44.16 -54.24
N ASP A 871 -19.72 -45.45 -54.57
CA ASP A 871 -19.11 -46.55 -53.77
C ASP A 871 -19.62 -46.73 -52.31
N GLY A 872 -20.88 -46.39 -52.02
CA GLY A 872 -21.44 -46.39 -50.65
C GLY A 872 -22.70 -47.23 -50.39
N ILE A 873 -23.03 -47.47 -49.11
CA ILE A 873 -24.30 -48.10 -48.67
C ILE A 873 -25.26 -47.04 -48.12
N LEU A 874 -26.36 -46.79 -48.84
CA LEU A 874 -27.43 -45.88 -48.43
C LEU A 874 -28.69 -46.63 -47.97
N LYS A 875 -29.12 -46.42 -46.72
CA LYS A 875 -30.37 -46.94 -46.13
C LYS A 875 -31.28 -45.79 -45.73
N MET A 876 -32.42 -45.63 -46.42
CA MET A 876 -33.40 -44.58 -46.15
C MET A 876 -34.76 -45.16 -45.73
N LYS A 877 -35.36 -44.58 -44.68
CA LYS A 877 -36.79 -44.76 -44.33
C LYS A 877 -37.44 -43.38 -44.28
N LEU A 878 -38.46 -43.13 -45.11
CA LEU A 878 -39.23 -41.88 -45.11
C LEU A 878 -40.70 -42.18 -44.84
N ASN A 879 -41.30 -41.43 -43.92
CA ASN A 879 -42.73 -41.39 -43.70
C ASN A 879 -43.21 -39.96 -43.96
N CYS A 880 -44.18 -39.77 -44.84
CA CYS A 880 -44.79 -38.47 -45.12
C CYS A 880 -46.32 -38.61 -45.01
N ILE A 881 -46.94 -37.75 -44.23
CA ILE A 881 -48.38 -37.49 -44.20
C ILE A 881 -48.54 -36.08 -44.82
N ASP A 882 -49.62 -35.80 -45.56
CA ASP A 882 -50.06 -34.47 -46.06
C ASP A 882 -49.00 -33.51 -46.68
N GLY A 883 -47.92 -34.05 -47.26
CA GLY A 883 -46.73 -33.27 -47.65
C GLY A 883 -46.29 -33.36 -49.13
N ILE A 884 -45.42 -32.43 -49.55
CA ILE A 884 -44.77 -32.45 -50.88
C ILE A 884 -43.31 -32.92 -50.75
N LEU A 885 -43.01 -34.11 -51.28
CA LEU A 885 -41.66 -34.68 -51.31
C LEU A 885 -41.07 -34.65 -52.73
N LYS A 886 -39.92 -33.96 -52.90
CA LYS A 886 -39.12 -33.93 -54.14
C LYS A 886 -37.73 -34.53 -53.89
N MET A 887 -37.43 -35.68 -54.48
CA MET A 887 -36.15 -36.37 -54.34
C MET A 887 -35.41 -36.47 -55.70
N LYS A 888 -34.10 -36.19 -55.69
CA LYS A 888 -33.16 -36.55 -56.76
C LYS A 888 -32.02 -37.38 -56.15
N LEU A 889 -31.81 -38.60 -56.62
CA LEU A 889 -30.71 -39.47 -56.16
C LEU A 889 -29.85 -39.89 -57.36
N ASN A 890 -28.53 -39.78 -57.22
CA ASN A 890 -27.55 -40.34 -58.13
C ASN A 890 -26.68 -41.33 -57.35
N CYS A 891 -26.57 -42.57 -57.83
CA CYS A 891 -25.72 -43.62 -57.24
C CYS A 891 -24.82 -44.23 -58.32
N ILE A 892 -23.52 -44.34 -58.03
CA ILE A 892 -22.51 -45.00 -58.87
C ILE A 892 -21.86 -46.08 -57.96
N ASP A 893 -21.79 -47.33 -58.40
CA ASP A 893 -21.15 -48.46 -57.69
C ASP A 893 -21.65 -48.77 -56.25
N GLY A 894 -22.85 -48.31 -55.89
CA GLY A 894 -23.37 -48.36 -54.51
C GLY A 894 -24.59 -49.27 -54.27
N ILE A 895 -24.87 -49.56 -52.98
CA ILE A 895 -26.10 -50.25 -52.54
C ILE A 895 -27.10 -49.27 -51.93
N LEU A 896 -28.24 -49.07 -52.59
CA LEU A 896 -29.33 -48.22 -52.12
C LEU A 896 -30.54 -49.05 -51.65
N LYS A 897 -30.95 -48.91 -50.39
CA LYS A 897 -32.16 -49.50 -49.79
C LYS A 897 -33.12 -48.42 -49.32
N MET A 898 -34.28 -48.29 -49.95
CA MET A 898 -35.31 -47.29 -49.61
C MET A 898 -36.62 -47.95 -49.16
N LYS A 899 -37.21 -47.40 -48.09
CA LYS A 899 -38.61 -47.64 -47.71
C LYS A 899 -39.33 -46.29 -47.61
N LEU A 900 -40.37 -46.06 -48.42
CA LEU A 900 -41.19 -44.84 -48.36
C LEU A 900 -42.63 -45.20 -48.06
N ASN A 901 -43.24 -44.49 -47.11
CA ASN A 901 -44.67 -44.51 -46.84
C ASN A 901 -45.21 -43.08 -47.04
N CYS A 902 -46.22 -42.92 -47.88
CA CYS A 902 -46.89 -41.64 -48.13
C CYS A 902 -48.41 -41.80 -47.94
N ILE A 903 -49.04 -40.90 -47.19
CA ILE A 903 -50.49 -40.79 -46.99
C ILE A 903 -50.85 -39.35 -47.42
N ASP A 904 -51.84 -39.16 -48.29
CA ASP A 904 -52.38 -37.85 -48.73
C ASP A 904 -51.37 -36.84 -49.34
N GLY A 905 -50.22 -37.33 -49.85
CA GLY A 905 -49.09 -36.48 -50.28
C GLY A 905 -48.72 -36.53 -51.78
N ILE A 906 -47.91 -35.55 -52.22
CA ILE A 906 -47.31 -35.52 -53.58
C ILE A 906 -45.83 -35.94 -53.52
N LEU A 907 -45.50 -37.09 -54.11
CA LEU A 907 -44.13 -37.61 -54.20
C LEU A 907 -43.59 -37.50 -55.64
N LYS A 908 -42.47 -36.77 -55.83
CA LYS A 908 -41.72 -36.67 -57.10
C LYS A 908 -40.30 -37.19 -56.91
N MET A 909 -39.96 -38.29 -57.58
CA MET A 909 -38.63 -38.93 -57.52
C MET A 909 -37.94 -38.96 -58.88
N LYS A 910 -36.64 -38.63 -58.91
CA LYS A 910 -35.73 -38.94 -60.02
C LYS A 910 -34.54 -39.72 -59.49
N LEU A 911 -34.30 -40.95 -59.97
CA LEU A 911 -33.15 -41.77 -59.58
C LEU A 911 -32.31 -42.13 -60.80
N ASN A 912 -30.99 -41.99 -60.68
CA ASN A 912 -30.01 -42.48 -61.65
C ASN A 912 -29.08 -43.46 -60.92
N CYS A 913 -28.92 -44.68 -61.45
CA CYS A 913 -28.01 -45.70 -60.93
C CYS A 913 -27.11 -46.21 -62.05
N ILE A 914 -25.79 -46.27 -61.81
CA ILE A 914 -24.77 -46.86 -62.69
C ILE A 914 -24.04 -47.91 -61.84
N ASP A 915 -23.91 -49.15 -62.32
CA ASP A 915 -23.18 -50.27 -61.66
C ASP A 915 -23.61 -50.62 -60.21
N GLY A 916 -24.86 -50.27 -59.83
CA GLY A 916 -25.33 -50.36 -58.43
C GLY A 916 -26.51 -51.30 -58.16
N ILE A 917 -26.75 -51.62 -56.88
CA ILE A 917 -27.94 -52.38 -56.42
C ILE A 917 -28.96 -51.46 -55.76
N LEU A 918 -30.13 -51.30 -56.38
CA LEU A 918 -31.26 -50.51 -55.86
C LEU A 918 -32.41 -51.43 -55.38
N LYS A 919 -32.77 -51.33 -54.09
CA LYS A 919 -33.93 -52.00 -53.48
C LYS A 919 -34.93 -50.98 -52.92
N MET A 920 -36.11 -50.89 -53.50
CA MET A 920 -37.17 -49.95 -53.10
C MET A 920 -38.43 -50.68 -52.61
N LYS A 921 -39.01 -50.21 -51.50
CA LYS A 921 -40.38 -50.51 -51.07
C LYS A 921 -41.15 -49.20 -50.92
N LEU A 922 -42.29 -49.09 -51.55
CA LEU A 922 -43.11 -47.88 -51.62
C LEU A 922 -44.56 -48.22 -51.29
N ASN A 923 -45.13 -47.54 -50.30
CA ASN A 923 -46.54 -47.62 -49.96
C ASN A 923 -47.15 -46.21 -50.10
N CYS A 924 -48.21 -46.07 -50.89
CA CYS A 924 -48.95 -44.81 -51.06
C CYS A 924 -50.45 -45.05 -50.83
N ILE A 925 -51.08 -44.19 -50.03
CA ILE A 925 -52.52 -44.14 -49.77
C ILE A 925 -52.97 -42.71 -50.12
N ASP A 926 -53.99 -42.54 -50.97
CA ASP A 926 -54.59 -41.24 -51.33
C ASP A 926 -53.63 -40.17 -51.92
N GLY A 927 -52.57 -40.60 -52.62
CA GLY A 927 -51.47 -39.71 -53.04
C GLY A 927 -51.12 -39.70 -54.54
N ILE A 928 -50.34 -38.68 -54.96
CA ILE A 928 -49.78 -38.59 -56.33
C ILE A 928 -48.29 -38.94 -56.34
N LEU A 929 -47.92 -40.05 -56.98
CA LEU A 929 -46.54 -40.51 -57.15
C LEU A 929 -46.05 -40.32 -58.60
N LYS A 930 -44.98 -39.56 -58.80
CA LYS A 930 -44.27 -39.37 -60.09
C LYS A 930 -42.82 -39.84 -59.97
N MET A 931 -42.45 -40.93 -60.64
CA MET A 931 -41.09 -41.49 -60.64
C MET A 931 -40.46 -41.45 -62.04
N LYS A 932 -39.18 -41.07 -62.10
CA LYS A 932 -38.29 -41.31 -63.25
C LYS A 932 -37.06 -42.08 -62.77
N LEU A 933 -36.75 -43.23 -63.36
CA LEU A 933 -35.58 -44.05 -63.02
C LEU A 933 -34.76 -44.33 -64.27
N ASN A 934 -33.45 -44.14 -64.17
CA ASN A 934 -32.47 -44.57 -65.18
C ASN A 934 -31.47 -45.52 -64.50
N CYS A 935 -31.26 -46.70 -65.07
CA CYS A 935 -30.29 -47.69 -64.60
C CYS A 935 -29.40 -48.13 -65.76
N ILE A 936 -28.08 -48.16 -65.54
CA ILE A 936 -27.06 -48.68 -66.48
C ILE A 936 -26.26 -49.72 -65.68
N ASP A 937 -26.07 -50.94 -66.20
CA ASP A 937 -25.28 -52.03 -65.58
C ASP A 937 -25.66 -52.43 -64.13
N GLY A 938 -26.92 -52.21 -63.72
CA GLY A 938 -27.36 -52.33 -62.32
C GLY A 938 -28.50 -53.34 -62.04
N ILE A 939 -28.69 -53.68 -60.75
CA ILE A 939 -29.82 -54.51 -60.27
C ILE A 939 -30.87 -53.64 -59.55
N LEU A 940 -32.06 -53.53 -60.14
CA LEU A 940 -33.21 -52.82 -59.57
C LEU A 940 -34.28 -53.80 -59.06
N LYS A 941 -34.62 -53.74 -57.77
CA LYS A 941 -35.74 -54.48 -57.13
C LYS A 941 -36.75 -53.51 -56.52
N MET A 942 -37.95 -53.42 -57.08
CA MET A 942 -39.02 -52.54 -56.59
C MET A 942 -40.25 -53.32 -56.11
N LYS A 943 -40.82 -52.92 -54.97
CA LYS A 943 -42.16 -53.28 -54.52
C LYS A 943 -42.97 -52.00 -54.30
N LEU A 944 -44.13 -51.88 -54.93
CA LEU A 944 -45.04 -50.73 -54.82
C LEU A 944 -46.43 -51.23 -54.45
N ASN A 945 -47.02 -50.62 -53.43
CA ASN A 945 -48.43 -50.78 -53.05
C ASN A 945 -49.09 -49.40 -53.11
N CYS A 946 -50.18 -49.27 -53.85
CA CYS A 946 -50.97 -48.04 -53.96
C CYS A 946 -52.45 -48.32 -53.70
N ILE A 947 -53.09 -47.50 -52.86
CA ILE A 947 -54.52 -47.50 -52.55
C ILE A 947 -55.01 -46.07 -52.82
N ASP A 948 -56.09 -45.91 -53.60
CA ASP A 948 -56.71 -44.62 -53.98
C ASP A 948 -55.78 -43.52 -54.55
N GLY A 949 -54.88 -43.86 -55.48
CA GLY A 949 -53.80 -42.93 -55.90
C GLY A 949 -53.47 -42.83 -57.41
N ILE A 950 -52.72 -41.78 -57.79
CA ILE A 950 -52.20 -41.61 -59.16
C ILE A 950 -50.69 -41.92 -59.22
N LEU A 951 -50.32 -43.00 -59.90
CA LEU A 951 -48.93 -43.42 -60.12
C LEU A 951 -48.48 -43.16 -61.57
N LYS A 952 -47.44 -42.35 -61.76
CA LYS A 952 -46.77 -42.12 -63.06
C LYS A 952 -45.30 -42.53 -62.99
N MET A 953 -44.90 -43.57 -63.71
CA MET A 953 -43.54 -44.10 -63.75
C MET A 953 -42.93 -44.00 -65.16
N LYS A 954 -41.68 -43.55 -65.25
CA LYS A 954 -40.82 -43.71 -66.43
C LYS A 954 -39.54 -44.44 -66.01
N LEU A 955 -39.20 -45.52 -66.69
CA LEU A 955 -38.08 -46.40 -66.37
C LEU A 955 -37.23 -46.59 -67.63
N ASN A 956 -35.93 -46.34 -67.55
CA ASN A 956 -34.96 -46.65 -68.59
C ASN A 956 -33.90 -47.58 -67.98
N CYS A 957 -33.63 -48.73 -68.62
CA CYS A 957 -32.58 -49.67 -68.20
C CYS A 957 -31.69 -50.03 -69.40
N ILE A 958 -30.38 -50.03 -69.22
CA ILE A 958 -29.37 -50.48 -70.21
C ILE A 958 -28.50 -51.51 -69.47
N ASP A 959 -28.29 -52.71 -70.02
CA ASP A 959 -27.41 -53.76 -69.46
C ASP A 959 -27.72 -54.21 -68.00
N GLY A 960 -29.00 -54.19 -67.59
CA GLY A 960 -29.39 -54.35 -66.18
C GLY A 960 -30.48 -55.39 -65.87
N ILE A 961 -30.64 -55.74 -64.58
CA ILE A 961 -31.72 -56.62 -64.08
C ILE A 961 -32.78 -55.82 -63.34
N LEU A 962 -34.00 -55.76 -63.89
CA LEU A 962 -35.17 -55.13 -63.27
C LEU A 962 -36.17 -56.16 -62.73
N LYS A 963 -36.50 -56.09 -61.44
CA LYS A 963 -37.56 -56.89 -60.80
C LYS A 963 -38.58 -55.99 -60.11
N MET A 964 -39.82 -55.98 -60.60
CA MET A 964 -40.91 -55.14 -60.09
C MET A 964 -42.09 -55.99 -59.60
N LYS A 965 -42.64 -55.62 -58.44
CA LYS A 965 -43.97 -56.06 -57.97
C LYS A 965 -44.81 -54.82 -57.67
N LEU A 966 -45.97 -54.72 -58.31
CA LEU A 966 -46.89 -53.59 -58.23
C LEU A 966 -48.26 -54.12 -57.77
N ASN A 967 -48.83 -53.55 -56.71
CA ASN A 967 -50.18 -53.83 -56.25
C ASN A 967 -50.97 -52.51 -56.21
N CYS A 968 -52.11 -52.43 -56.89
CA CYS A 968 -53.00 -51.27 -56.90
C CYS A 968 -54.42 -51.73 -56.57
N ILE A 969 -55.09 -51.09 -55.61
CA ILE A 969 -56.48 -51.44 -55.23
C ILE A 969 -57.46 -50.52 -55.95
N ASP A 970 -57.29 -49.20 -55.82
CA ASP A 970 -58.11 -48.18 -56.51
C ASP A 970 -57.22 -47.07 -57.09
N GLY A 971 -57.21 -46.83 -58.42
CA GLY A 971 -56.53 -45.64 -58.97
C GLY A 971 -55.93 -45.73 -60.38
N ILE A 972 -55.07 -44.76 -60.72
CA ILE A 972 -54.53 -44.57 -62.09
C ILE A 972 -53.02 -44.86 -62.14
N LEU A 973 -52.63 -45.92 -62.83
CA LEU A 973 -51.24 -46.27 -63.14
C LEU A 973 -50.87 -45.90 -64.58
N LYS A 974 -49.81 -45.10 -64.77
CA LYS A 974 -49.18 -44.84 -66.09
C LYS A 974 -47.71 -45.19 -66.03
N MET A 975 -47.30 -46.25 -66.73
CA MET A 975 -45.91 -46.70 -66.78
C MET A 975 -45.35 -46.62 -68.21
N LYS A 976 -44.14 -46.08 -68.35
CA LYS A 976 -43.32 -46.18 -69.56
C LYS A 976 -42.00 -46.85 -69.20
N LEU A 977 -41.61 -47.91 -69.91
CA LEU A 977 -40.42 -48.69 -69.64
C LEU A 977 -39.64 -48.88 -70.95
N ASN A 978 -38.37 -48.48 -70.96
CA ASN A 978 -37.44 -48.67 -72.07
C ASN A 978 -36.28 -49.54 -71.57
N CYS A 979 -35.99 -50.65 -72.23
CA CYS A 979 -34.85 -51.52 -71.90
C CYS A 979 -34.00 -51.82 -73.13
N ILE A 980 -32.69 -51.84 -72.97
CA ILE A 980 -31.69 -52.24 -73.97
C ILE A 980 -30.79 -53.26 -73.26
N ASP A 981 -30.58 -54.46 -73.81
CA ASP A 981 -29.67 -55.50 -73.28
C ASP A 981 -29.91 -55.96 -71.82
N GLY A 982 -31.17 -56.15 -71.40
CA GLY A 982 -31.49 -56.39 -69.97
C GLY A 982 -32.57 -57.44 -69.66
N ILE A 983 -32.65 -57.84 -68.37
CA ILE A 983 -33.69 -58.77 -67.87
C ILE A 983 -34.74 -58.03 -67.04
N VAL A 984 -35.98 -57.99 -67.51
CA VAL A 984 -37.13 -57.41 -66.80
C VAL A 984 -38.06 -58.50 -66.29
N LYS A 985 -38.40 -58.49 -64.99
CA LYS A 985 -39.43 -59.34 -64.38
C LYS A 985 -40.45 -58.47 -63.66
N MET A 986 -41.67 -58.42 -64.15
CA MET A 986 -42.75 -57.63 -63.54
C MET A 986 -43.93 -58.50 -63.12
N LYS A 987 -44.45 -58.23 -61.92
CA LYS A 987 -45.76 -58.70 -61.46
C LYS A 987 -46.63 -57.49 -61.13
N LEU A 988 -47.84 -57.42 -61.68
CA LEU A 988 -48.83 -56.38 -61.42
C LEU A 988 -50.12 -57.04 -60.95
N ASN A 989 -50.67 -56.59 -59.83
CA ASN A 989 -52.00 -56.95 -59.37
C ASN A 989 -52.81 -55.65 -59.24
N CYS A 990 -53.92 -55.54 -59.95
CA CYS A 990 -54.86 -54.44 -59.91
C CYS A 990 -56.24 -54.98 -59.52
N ILE A 991 -56.96 -54.31 -58.61
CA ILE A 991 -58.36 -54.65 -58.29
C ILE A 991 -59.23 -53.72 -59.14
N ASP A 992 -59.37 -52.46 -58.74
CA ASP A 992 -60.15 -51.41 -59.40
C ASP A 992 -59.29 -50.27 -60.01
N GLY A 993 -59.42 -49.99 -61.32
CA GLY A 993 -58.87 -48.75 -61.90
C GLY A 993 -58.20 -48.82 -63.28
N ILE A 994 -57.41 -47.78 -63.62
CA ILE A 994 -56.88 -47.54 -64.98
C ILE A 994 -55.37 -47.73 -65.06
N VAL A 995 -54.92 -48.74 -65.79
CA VAL A 995 -53.50 -49.00 -66.08
C VAL A 995 -53.17 -48.66 -67.53
N LYS A 996 -52.16 -47.81 -67.76
CA LYS A 996 -51.57 -47.55 -69.08
C LYS A 996 -50.09 -47.89 -69.08
N MET A 997 -49.69 -48.89 -69.83
CA MET A 997 -48.30 -49.32 -69.96
C MET A 997 -47.78 -49.10 -71.38
N LYS A 998 -46.57 -48.55 -71.50
CA LYS A 998 -45.78 -48.57 -72.74
C LYS A 998 -44.42 -49.22 -72.42
N LEU A 999 -44.04 -50.24 -73.18
CA LEU A 999 -42.80 -50.98 -73.00
C LEU A 999 -42.05 -51.00 -74.34
N ASN A 1000 -40.78 -50.63 -74.34
CA ASN A 1000 -39.90 -50.73 -75.50
C ASN A 1000 -38.67 -51.55 -75.05
N CYS A 1001 -38.36 -52.65 -75.72
CA CYS A 1001 -37.19 -53.48 -75.42
C CYS A 1001 -36.38 -53.77 -76.68
N ILE A 1002 -35.06 -53.71 -76.58
CA ILE A 1002 -34.09 -54.07 -77.64
C ILE A 1002 -33.12 -55.08 -76.97
N ASP A 1003 -32.91 -56.25 -77.55
CA ASP A 1003 -31.96 -57.29 -77.09
C ASP A 1003 -32.12 -57.78 -75.63
N GLY A 1004 -33.35 -58.07 -75.16
CA GLY A 1004 -33.59 -58.37 -73.73
C GLY A 1004 -34.62 -59.44 -73.40
N ILE A 1005 -34.64 -59.91 -72.14
CA ILE A 1005 -35.63 -60.88 -71.63
C ILE A 1005 -36.65 -60.20 -70.71
N VAL A 1006 -37.91 -60.16 -71.13
CA VAL A 1006 -39.03 -59.61 -70.36
C VAL A 1006 -39.97 -60.71 -69.90
N LYS A 1007 -40.24 -60.81 -68.60
CA LYS A 1007 -41.26 -61.71 -68.02
C LYS A 1007 -42.30 -60.90 -67.26
N MET A 1008 -43.55 -60.95 -67.69
CA MET A 1008 -44.66 -60.20 -67.10
C MET A 1008 -45.77 -61.14 -66.61
N LYS A 1009 -46.29 -60.88 -65.41
CA LYS A 1009 -47.53 -61.46 -64.90
C LYS A 1009 -48.46 -60.32 -64.47
N LEU A 1010 -49.58 -60.11 -65.14
CA LEU A 1010 -50.55 -59.08 -64.74
C LEU A 1010 -51.89 -59.75 -64.37
N ASN A 1011 -52.45 -59.35 -63.24
CA ASN A 1011 -53.76 -59.75 -62.76
C ASN A 1011 -54.59 -58.47 -62.57
N CYS A 1012 -55.78 -58.37 -63.19
CA CYS A 1012 -56.75 -57.27 -63.03
C CYS A 1012 -58.13 -57.87 -62.69
N ILE A 1013 -58.94 -57.24 -61.82
CA ILE A 1013 -60.26 -57.76 -61.42
C ILE A 1013 -61.42 -56.88 -61.89
N ASP A 1014 -61.28 -55.55 -61.88
CA ASP A 1014 -62.29 -54.60 -62.34
C ASP A 1014 -61.61 -53.34 -62.93
N GLY A 1015 -61.44 -53.22 -64.26
CA GLY A 1015 -60.77 -52.01 -64.76
C GLY A 1015 -60.26 -51.96 -66.20
N ILE A 1016 -59.55 -50.87 -66.52
CA ILE A 1016 -59.08 -50.56 -67.88
C ILE A 1016 -57.56 -50.71 -67.98
N LEU A 1017 -57.09 -51.75 -68.67
CA LEU A 1017 -55.68 -51.98 -68.98
C LEU A 1017 -55.37 -51.64 -70.44
N LYS A 1018 -54.53 -50.63 -70.69
CA LYS A 1018 -54.01 -50.29 -72.04
C LYS A 1018 -52.51 -50.54 -72.12
N MET A 1019 -52.08 -51.45 -72.97
CA MET A 1019 -50.67 -51.79 -73.16
C MET A 1019 -50.20 -51.51 -74.60
N LYS A 1020 -49.01 -50.94 -74.73
CA LYS A 1020 -48.25 -50.88 -75.99
C LYS A 1020 -46.88 -51.49 -75.74
N LEU A 1021 -46.54 -52.61 -76.38
CA LEU A 1021 -45.22 -53.25 -76.24
C LEU A 1021 -44.53 -53.28 -77.59
N ASN A 1022 -43.28 -52.84 -77.63
CA ASN A 1022 -42.40 -52.91 -78.78
C ASN A 1022 -41.15 -53.71 -78.36
N CYS A 1023 -40.80 -54.78 -79.06
CA CYS A 1023 -39.62 -55.60 -78.82
C CYS A 1023 -38.82 -55.78 -80.12
N ILE A 1024 -37.50 -55.63 -80.07
CA ILE A 1024 -36.57 -55.90 -81.17
C ILE A 1024 -35.51 -56.88 -80.61
N ASP A 1025 -35.25 -58.02 -81.26
CA ASP A 1025 -34.23 -59.01 -80.87
C ASP A 1025 -34.33 -59.59 -79.43
N GLY A 1026 -35.55 -59.77 -78.89
CA GLY A 1026 -35.76 -60.10 -77.46
C GLY A 1026 -36.69 -61.28 -77.15
N ILE A 1027 -36.68 -61.76 -75.90
CA ILE A 1027 -37.59 -62.80 -75.38
C ILE A 1027 -38.66 -62.19 -74.46
N LEU A 1028 -39.92 -62.18 -74.90
CA LEU A 1028 -41.06 -61.73 -74.10
C LEU A 1028 -41.91 -62.91 -73.61
N LYS A 1029 -42.12 -63.04 -72.29
CA LYS A 1029 -43.03 -64.03 -71.68
C LYS A 1029 -44.10 -63.33 -70.85
N MET A 1030 -45.35 -63.40 -71.29
CA MET A 1030 -46.50 -62.76 -70.63
C MET A 1030 -47.51 -63.78 -70.11
N LYS A 1031 -47.99 -63.54 -68.89
CA LYS A 1031 -49.23 -64.13 -68.35
C LYS A 1031 -50.16 -63.00 -67.95
N LEU A 1032 -51.38 -63.00 -68.45
CA LEU A 1032 -52.40 -61.97 -68.20
C LEU A 1032 -53.65 -62.67 -67.69
N ASN A 1033 -54.16 -62.23 -66.55
CA ASN A 1033 -55.44 -62.65 -66.01
C ASN A 1033 -56.30 -61.40 -65.80
N CYS A 1034 -57.46 -61.32 -66.43
CA CYS A 1034 -58.42 -60.23 -66.23
C CYS A 1034 -59.79 -60.83 -65.89
N ILE A 1035 -60.42 -60.31 -64.85
CA ILE A 1035 -61.84 -60.53 -64.53
C ILE A 1035 -62.51 -59.14 -64.77
N ASP A 1036 -63.78 -59.05 -65.18
CA ASP A 1036 -64.61 -57.82 -65.27
C ASP A 1036 -63.91 -56.52 -65.78
N GLY A 1037 -63.33 -56.54 -66.99
CA GLY A 1037 -62.51 -55.39 -67.44
C GLY A 1037 -62.29 -55.18 -68.94
N ILE A 1038 -61.70 -54.03 -69.28
CA ILE A 1038 -61.35 -53.62 -70.66
C ILE A 1038 -59.84 -53.70 -70.88
N LEU A 1039 -59.39 -54.64 -71.70
CA LEU A 1039 -58.00 -54.81 -72.12
C LEU A 1039 -57.78 -54.30 -73.55
N LYS A 1040 -56.90 -53.31 -73.74
CA LYS A 1040 -56.45 -52.83 -75.07
C LYS A 1040 -54.95 -53.02 -75.24
N MET A 1041 -54.53 -53.93 -76.11
CA MET A 1041 -53.13 -54.26 -76.37
C MET A 1041 -52.70 -53.89 -77.79
N LYS A 1042 -51.53 -53.26 -77.94
CA LYS A 1042 -50.79 -53.18 -79.20
C LYS A 1042 -49.40 -53.78 -79.01
N LEU A 1043 -49.05 -54.75 -79.83
CA LEU A 1043 -47.81 -55.52 -79.75
C LEU A 1043 -47.06 -55.41 -81.07
N ASN A 1044 -45.82 -54.93 -81.03
CA ASN A 1044 -44.91 -54.88 -82.17
C ASN A 1044 -43.64 -55.67 -81.81
N CYS A 1045 -43.30 -56.71 -82.57
CA CYS A 1045 -42.06 -57.48 -82.38
C CYS A 1045 -41.29 -57.63 -83.70
N ILE A 1046 -39.97 -57.46 -83.66
CA ILE A 1046 -39.05 -57.65 -84.79
C ILE A 1046 -37.92 -58.57 -84.29
N ASP A 1047 -37.63 -59.69 -84.95
CA ASP A 1047 -36.53 -60.63 -84.63
C ASP A 1047 -36.54 -61.25 -83.21
N GLY A 1048 -37.72 -61.53 -82.64
CA GLY A 1048 -37.87 -61.97 -81.23
C GLY A 1048 -38.72 -63.20 -80.95
N ILE A 1049 -38.66 -63.72 -79.70
CA ILE A 1049 -39.48 -64.84 -79.20
C ILE A 1049 -40.54 -64.35 -78.21
N MET A 1050 -41.81 -64.47 -78.55
CA MET A 1050 -42.93 -64.11 -77.68
C MET A 1050 -43.74 -65.33 -77.23
N LYS A 1051 -43.92 -65.49 -75.90
CA LYS A 1051 -44.82 -66.50 -75.30
C LYS A 1051 -45.88 -65.82 -74.43
N MET A 1052 -47.14 -65.91 -74.82
CA MET A 1052 -48.25 -65.26 -74.12
C MET A 1052 -49.30 -66.27 -73.64
N LYS A 1053 -49.73 -66.16 -72.39
CA LYS A 1053 -50.93 -66.84 -71.86
C LYS A 1053 -51.91 -65.77 -71.35
N LEU A 1054 -53.14 -65.81 -71.81
CA LEU A 1054 -54.15 -64.79 -71.54
C LEU A 1054 -55.44 -65.47 -71.08
N ASN A 1055 -55.88 -65.12 -69.88
CA ASN A 1055 -57.10 -65.64 -69.27
C ASN A 1055 -58.03 -64.45 -68.98
N CYS A 1056 -59.21 -64.42 -69.59
CA CYS A 1056 -60.22 -63.37 -69.37
C CYS A 1056 -61.55 -64.00 -68.95
N ILE A 1057 -62.21 -63.45 -67.92
CA ILE A 1057 -63.55 -63.86 -67.48
C ILE A 1057 -64.38 -62.58 -67.43
N ASP A 1058 -65.49 -62.51 -68.17
CA ASP A 1058 -66.38 -61.33 -68.28
C ASP A 1058 -65.65 -60.03 -68.69
N GLY A 1059 -65.40 -59.78 -69.98
CA GLY A 1059 -64.69 -58.55 -70.37
C GLY A 1059 -64.46 -58.28 -71.86
N ILE A 1060 -63.93 -57.10 -72.17
CA ILE A 1060 -63.68 -56.63 -73.56
C ILE A 1060 -62.18 -56.63 -73.87
N LEU A 1061 -61.77 -57.47 -74.83
CA LEU A 1061 -60.40 -57.54 -75.34
C LEU A 1061 -60.30 -56.86 -76.72
N LYS A 1062 -59.35 -55.93 -76.87
CA LYS A 1062 -58.94 -55.37 -78.16
C LYS A 1062 -57.45 -55.51 -78.38
N MET A 1063 -57.02 -56.28 -79.38
CA MET A 1063 -55.61 -56.60 -79.62
C MET A 1063 -55.19 -56.28 -81.05
N LYS A 1064 -54.04 -55.61 -81.22
CA LYS A 1064 -53.38 -55.40 -82.51
C LYS A 1064 -51.95 -55.91 -82.44
N LEU A 1065 -51.59 -56.85 -83.31
CA LEU A 1065 -50.30 -57.54 -83.37
C LEU A 1065 -49.60 -57.27 -84.70
N ASN A 1066 -48.35 -56.84 -84.64
CA ASN A 1066 -47.47 -56.70 -85.79
C ASN A 1066 -46.14 -57.41 -85.46
N CYS A 1067 -45.87 -58.57 -86.06
CA CYS A 1067 -44.62 -59.32 -85.90
C CYS A 1067 -43.94 -59.45 -87.26
N ILE A 1068 -42.65 -59.12 -87.34
CA ILE A 1068 -41.81 -59.25 -88.53
C ILE A 1068 -40.61 -60.12 -88.11
N ASP A 1069 -40.43 -61.27 -88.75
CA ASP A 1069 -39.39 -62.28 -88.44
C ASP A 1069 -39.31 -62.68 -86.95
N GLY A 1070 -40.13 -63.62 -86.46
CA GLY A 1070 -40.07 -64.02 -85.05
C GLY A 1070 -41.03 -65.12 -84.63
N ILE A 1071 -40.78 -65.76 -83.47
CA ILE A 1071 -41.54 -66.93 -82.99
C ILE A 1071 -42.58 -66.51 -81.94
N LEU A 1072 -43.86 -66.66 -82.29
CA LEU A 1072 -45.01 -66.43 -81.40
C LEU A 1072 -45.62 -67.75 -80.89
N LYS A 1073 -45.81 -67.89 -79.58
CA LYS A 1073 -46.65 -68.95 -78.96
C LYS A 1073 -47.67 -68.33 -78.02
N MET A 1074 -48.95 -68.39 -78.40
CA MET A 1074 -50.07 -67.79 -77.65
C MET A 1074 -51.05 -68.87 -77.17
N LYS A 1075 -51.55 -68.75 -75.93
CA LYS A 1075 -52.64 -69.57 -75.40
C LYS A 1075 -53.69 -68.66 -74.75
N LEU A 1076 -54.92 -68.71 -75.25
CA LEU A 1076 -56.05 -67.86 -74.86
C LEU A 1076 -57.14 -68.73 -74.22
N ASN A 1077 -57.61 -68.34 -73.04
CA ASN A 1077 -58.73 -68.94 -72.35
C ASN A 1077 -59.69 -67.80 -71.92
N CYS A 1078 -60.75 -67.56 -72.69
CA CYS A 1078 -61.76 -66.55 -72.37
C CYS A 1078 -63.10 -67.23 -72.06
N ILE A 1079 -63.79 -66.81 -71.00
CA ILE A 1079 -65.15 -67.26 -70.64
C ILE A 1079 -66.01 -65.97 -70.58
N ASP A 1080 -67.07 -65.89 -71.40
CA ASP A 1080 -68.05 -64.78 -71.49
C ASP A 1080 -67.49 -63.38 -71.87
N GLY A 1081 -66.70 -63.26 -72.95
CA GLY A 1081 -66.11 -61.97 -73.37
C GLY A 1081 -66.19 -61.67 -74.88
N ILE A 1082 -66.31 -60.38 -75.24
CA ILE A 1082 -66.33 -59.90 -76.64
C ILE A 1082 -64.89 -59.60 -77.11
N LEU A 1083 -64.37 -60.40 -78.05
CA LEU A 1083 -63.11 -60.14 -78.77
C LEU A 1083 -63.34 -59.17 -79.95
N LYS A 1084 -62.49 -58.14 -80.09
CA LYS A 1084 -62.45 -57.23 -81.26
C LYS A 1084 -61.05 -56.87 -81.72
#